data_AF-A0AAD6V8S1-F1
#
_entry.id   AF-A0AAD6V8S1-F1
#
_cell.length_a   1.000
_cell.length_b   1.000
_cell.length_c   1.000
_cell.angle_alpha   90.00
_cell.angle_beta   90.00
_cell.angle_gamma   90.00
#
_symmetry.space_group_name_H-M   'P 1'
#
loop_
_entity.id
_entity.type
_entity.pdbx_description
1 polymer ?
#
loop_
_entity_poly.entity_id
_entity_poly.type
_entity_poly.pdbx_seq_one_letter_code
_entity_poly.pdbx_strand_id
1 'polypeptide(L)'
;MERLEKFNWRSIVSDILPDASQISPWLLRTRWHEKIKVADMPELFQFAAFPSGRRDEDLDWLHEEVVGYFQKATKLMPATAELVLQQLNSADPDKDGLNNTPLTEHQKGDITLQNYAREITSFLASLLRTSGAFSYPTTASLTAALAKMRDDGLHSVFRALWMTTWLRSAECHMPDPTMCFLMLRSIKQTGEFNGPSDTTQPIARLSWGIKLVCLTEVHDMVQRGESESQMEAINTVVKWCREKEYTSFAALQSLKHYANAISGRTWGMPKIWWTDREHWSELMFKGNIVCLDQLTTIFGKLEAKLTDMWENKVLMGLGLHVEYGQLAEDLGNTELGYCFLDDPRNPFGDQEHRLLRAIYNSPELRARFFTQDGLNGRACRQWLGLLAEFEEVLMLDEDMCGGAPPRGTELANALIRNTRTRTRNLVGLGKYVTLIRQYNKTTHQKGDQIIPHALNAFAADLLIQLHVLARPLARLFAHHCMPDRPNAVFLYSNLLFVGQGKPFTTDDISNVMVRETIDILGWSMTISIWRHINIAFRRKHLSEVDTEDSNANFNAQQAGHSKGLEDQFYGLSQHALAGIPEDLLFPFMHVSIDYQMLIKVVPGGLGLKYQDATADQFAVHQAKAPSSSSAEHIVLRRVVPQQVETPPRSSADRTLVQITPPSVQDIRQLFSRRPTQARMKQLEPKQTVIDLTNDDDDDDVISMFSSSFEVFSMLMLSCPVTTSPTASPSKFDPPSDAQLLAVLRQLEGPQANWKTPEQYQAVRAVADWKGDVMIASATGSGKTMAAVIPALLDNQYTVIVLPLIALIEDWERRLTAKKIPYERFLGSRQPTLQGRANIILVTSDLQKKSSWDTAISVLQKRTGRMVRRVVPDEAHYYFTDLGFRREAFTNPETLRIGESQLVLMSASFHPAARNFAKKKFKLTNLQMITGSSDRPELNLVI
;
A
#
# COMPACT_ATOMS: atom_id res chain seq x y z
N MET A 1 -40.40 -35.35 22.20
CA MET A 1 -39.52 -35.49 21.01
C MET A 1 -40.02 -34.62 19.87
N GLU A 2 -41.21 -34.84 19.30
CA GLU A 2 -41.77 -33.94 18.25
C GLU A 2 -41.90 -32.44 18.66
N ARG A 3 -42.17 -32.14 19.93
CA ARG A 3 -42.16 -30.75 20.46
C ARG A 3 -40.76 -30.14 20.60
N LEU A 4 -39.72 -30.96 20.73
CA LEU A 4 -38.31 -30.52 20.75
C LEU A 4 -37.75 -30.38 19.33
N GLU A 5 -38.21 -31.21 18.38
CA GLU A 5 -37.87 -31.07 16.96
C GLU A 5 -38.49 -29.81 16.33
N LYS A 6 -39.61 -29.32 16.87
CA LYS A 6 -40.22 -28.02 16.50
C LYS A 6 -39.72 -26.84 17.34
N PHE A 7 -38.83 -27.06 18.30
CA PHE A 7 -38.26 -25.99 19.11
C PHE A 7 -37.18 -25.24 18.31
N ASN A 8 -37.61 -24.20 17.60
CA ASN A 8 -36.70 -23.26 16.97
C ASN A 8 -36.48 -22.08 17.93
N TRP A 9 -35.41 -22.10 18.71
CA TRP A 9 -35.10 -20.99 19.63
C TRP A 9 -35.04 -19.63 18.92
N ARG A 10 -34.75 -19.60 17.61
CA ARG A 10 -34.74 -18.37 16.79
C ARG A 10 -36.13 -17.73 16.64
N SER A 11 -37.21 -18.48 16.80
CA SER A 11 -38.58 -17.94 16.80
C SER A 11 -38.99 -17.30 18.12
N ILE A 12 -38.15 -17.36 19.16
CA ILE A 12 -38.39 -16.80 20.50
C ILE A 12 -37.70 -15.42 20.66
N VAL A 13 -36.84 -15.03 19.71
CA VAL A 13 -35.95 -13.85 19.81
C VAL A 13 -36.64 -12.53 19.42
N SER A 14 -37.91 -12.53 18.98
CA SER A 14 -38.49 -11.35 18.32
C SER A 14 -38.91 -10.17 19.21
N ASP A 15 -39.12 -10.35 20.52
CA ASP A 15 -39.83 -9.33 21.33
C ASP A 15 -39.16 -8.94 22.66
N ILE A 16 -37.94 -9.39 22.94
CA ILE A 16 -37.17 -8.92 24.11
C ILE A 16 -36.26 -7.78 23.65
N LEU A 17 -36.57 -6.54 24.06
CA LEU A 17 -35.69 -5.40 23.83
C LEU A 17 -34.35 -5.65 24.54
N PRO A 18 -33.24 -5.76 23.80
CA PRO A 18 -31.93 -5.97 24.39
C PRO A 18 -31.56 -4.80 25.31
N ASP A 19 -30.86 -5.09 26.41
CA ASP A 19 -30.24 -4.03 27.22
C ASP A 19 -29.32 -3.18 26.33
N ALA A 20 -29.15 -1.89 26.63
CA ALA A 20 -28.30 -0.98 25.86
C ALA A 20 -26.85 -1.52 25.75
N SER A 21 -26.41 -2.34 26.70
CA SER A 21 -25.13 -3.06 26.68
C SER A 21 -25.01 -4.15 25.60
N GLN A 22 -26.15 -4.64 25.08
CA GLN A 22 -26.26 -5.70 24.07
C GLN A 22 -26.48 -5.14 22.65
N ILE A 23 -26.61 -3.82 22.51
CA ILE A 23 -26.78 -3.14 21.21
C ILE A 23 -25.42 -2.60 20.77
N SER A 24 -25.06 -2.86 19.51
CA SER A 24 -23.78 -2.37 18.99
C SER A 24 -23.72 -0.83 19.02
N PRO A 25 -22.54 -0.22 19.25
CA PRO A 25 -22.40 1.25 19.19
C PRO A 25 -22.89 1.85 17.87
N TRP A 26 -22.75 1.11 16.77
CA TRP A 26 -23.30 1.45 15.47
C TRP A 26 -24.82 1.59 15.50
N LEU A 27 -25.52 0.61 16.07
CA LEU A 27 -26.98 0.62 16.18
C LEU A 27 -27.48 1.62 17.21
N LEU A 28 -26.74 1.89 18.29
CA LEU A 28 -27.06 2.97 19.24
C LEU A 28 -26.99 4.36 18.61
N ARG A 29 -26.00 4.59 17.74
CA ARG A 29 -25.84 5.87 17.04
C ARG A 29 -26.90 6.08 15.95
N THR A 30 -27.14 5.05 15.15
CA THR A 30 -28.06 5.12 14.00
C THR A 30 -29.53 4.98 14.41
N ARG A 31 -29.79 4.26 15.52
CA ARG A 31 -31.13 3.91 16.02
C ARG A 31 -32.00 3.17 15.00
N TRP A 32 -31.39 2.52 14.01
CA TRP A 32 -32.11 1.78 12.98
C TRP A 32 -32.98 0.66 13.53
N HIS A 33 -32.48 -0.03 14.56
CA HIS A 33 -33.20 -1.07 15.28
C HIS A 33 -34.47 -0.57 16.01
N GLU A 34 -34.58 0.73 16.31
CA GLU A 34 -35.80 1.32 16.90
C GLU A 34 -36.88 1.63 15.86
N LYS A 35 -36.54 1.58 14.56
CA LYS A 35 -37.41 2.03 13.45
C LYS A 35 -38.05 0.91 12.67
N ILE A 36 -37.53 -0.31 12.81
CA ILE A 36 -37.98 -1.48 12.08
C ILE A 36 -38.33 -2.57 13.07
N LYS A 37 -39.53 -3.16 12.94
CA LYS A 37 -39.89 -4.35 13.70
C LYS A 37 -39.18 -5.56 13.09
N VAL A 38 -38.71 -6.46 13.95
CA VAL A 38 -37.99 -7.68 13.52
C VAL A 38 -38.85 -8.52 12.57
N ALA A 39 -40.17 -8.60 12.81
CA ALA A 39 -41.12 -9.33 11.98
C ALA A 39 -41.18 -8.84 10.51
N ASP A 40 -40.87 -7.56 10.28
CA ASP A 40 -40.98 -6.92 8.97
C ASP A 40 -39.67 -6.99 8.17
N MET A 41 -38.54 -7.36 8.80
CA MET A 41 -37.21 -7.33 8.17
C MET A 41 -37.08 -8.16 6.88
N PRO A 42 -37.66 -9.37 6.75
CA PRO A 42 -37.59 -10.12 5.49
C PRO A 42 -38.32 -9.41 4.33
N GLU A 43 -39.45 -8.77 4.60
CA GLU A 43 -40.17 -7.96 3.61
C GLU A 43 -39.34 -6.74 3.23
N LEU A 44 -38.78 -6.03 4.22
CA LEU A 44 -37.99 -4.82 4.02
C LEU A 44 -36.66 -5.08 3.31
N PHE A 45 -36.04 -6.23 3.53
CA PHE A 45 -34.85 -6.67 2.79
C PHE A 45 -35.17 -6.81 1.29
N GLN A 46 -36.29 -7.47 0.95
CA GLN A 46 -36.72 -7.59 -0.45
C GLN A 46 -37.18 -6.24 -1.02
N PHE A 47 -37.81 -5.40 -0.20
CA PHE A 47 -38.29 -4.08 -0.59
C PHE A 47 -37.17 -3.15 -1.06
N ALA A 48 -36.00 -3.21 -0.43
CA ALA A 48 -34.81 -2.44 -0.81
C ALA A 48 -33.84 -3.18 -1.77
N ALA A 49 -34.18 -4.40 -2.21
CA ALA A 49 -33.36 -5.19 -3.11
C ALA A 49 -33.40 -4.66 -4.54
N PHE A 50 -32.39 -5.03 -5.34
CA PHE A 50 -32.34 -4.74 -6.77
C PHE A 50 -33.58 -5.32 -7.49
N PRO A 51 -34.21 -4.58 -8.42
CA PRO A 51 -35.37 -5.09 -9.17
C PRO A 51 -35.03 -6.35 -9.95
N SER A 52 -35.72 -7.45 -9.66
CA SER A 52 -35.47 -8.73 -10.33
C SER A 52 -36.68 -9.67 -10.28
N GLY A 53 -36.92 -10.35 -11.40
CA GLY A 53 -37.99 -11.34 -11.54
C GLY A 53 -39.39 -10.74 -11.75
N ARG A 54 -40.40 -11.60 -11.72
CA ARG A 54 -41.78 -11.25 -12.15
C ARG A 54 -42.47 -10.13 -11.35
N ARG A 55 -41.97 -9.80 -10.15
CA ARG A 55 -42.56 -8.77 -9.28
C ARG A 55 -42.23 -7.35 -9.74
N ASP A 56 -41.14 -7.18 -10.48
CA ASP A 56 -40.59 -5.88 -10.88
C ASP A 56 -40.51 -5.74 -12.41
N GLU A 57 -41.31 -6.49 -13.19
CA GLU A 57 -41.31 -6.42 -14.67
C GLU A 57 -41.59 -5.00 -15.20
N ASP A 58 -42.32 -4.19 -14.44
CA ASP A 58 -42.60 -2.78 -14.73
C ASP A 58 -41.39 -1.84 -14.46
N LEU A 59 -40.34 -2.36 -13.82
CA LEU A 59 -39.10 -1.64 -13.46
C LEU A 59 -37.87 -2.08 -14.27
N ASP A 60 -38.00 -3.00 -15.23
CA ASP A 60 -36.87 -3.52 -16.03
C ASP A 60 -36.07 -2.42 -16.75
N TRP A 61 -36.74 -1.34 -17.16
CA TRP A 61 -36.15 -0.17 -17.81
C TRP A 61 -35.23 0.67 -16.91
N LEU A 62 -35.41 0.58 -15.58
CA LEU A 62 -34.85 1.55 -14.63
C LEU A 62 -33.32 1.49 -14.58
N HIS A 63 -32.75 0.27 -14.61
CA HIS A 63 -31.30 0.12 -14.47
C HIS A 63 -30.54 0.72 -15.65
N GLU A 64 -31.00 0.46 -16.87
CA GLU A 64 -30.39 0.98 -18.10
C GLU A 64 -30.44 2.52 -18.14
N GLU A 65 -31.55 3.13 -17.70
CA GLU A 65 -31.67 4.58 -17.60
C GLU A 65 -30.72 5.19 -16.55
N VAL A 66 -30.57 4.55 -15.38
CA VAL A 66 -29.63 5.03 -14.34
C VAL A 66 -28.19 4.94 -14.84
N VAL A 67 -27.80 3.84 -15.48
CA VAL A 67 -26.48 3.68 -16.10
C VAL A 67 -26.28 4.74 -17.18
N GLY A 68 -27.26 4.94 -18.06
CA GLY A 68 -27.22 5.95 -19.12
C GLY A 68 -27.08 7.37 -18.58
N TYR A 69 -27.77 7.70 -17.49
CA TYR A 69 -27.63 8.99 -16.80
C TYR A 69 -26.22 9.19 -16.23
N PHE A 70 -25.65 8.18 -15.55
CA PHE A 70 -24.29 8.27 -15.02
C PHE A 70 -23.22 8.33 -16.11
N GLN A 71 -23.37 7.59 -17.22
CA GLN A 71 -22.49 7.70 -18.39
C GLN A 71 -22.55 9.09 -19.04
N LYS A 72 -23.73 9.71 -19.09
CA LYS A 72 -23.86 11.10 -19.56
C LYS A 72 -23.14 12.06 -18.61
N ALA A 73 -23.31 11.89 -17.30
CA ALA A 73 -22.65 12.73 -16.30
C ALA A 73 -21.12 12.61 -16.33
N THR A 74 -20.55 11.40 -16.45
CA THR A 74 -19.09 11.21 -16.54
C THR A 74 -18.49 11.83 -17.80
N LYS A 75 -19.21 11.78 -18.93
CA LYS A 75 -18.82 12.46 -20.19
C LYS A 75 -18.75 13.98 -20.09
N LEU A 76 -19.35 14.59 -19.07
CA LEU A 76 -19.23 16.04 -18.81
C LEU A 76 -17.88 16.41 -18.18
N MET A 77 -17.17 15.47 -17.53
CA MET A 77 -15.93 15.76 -16.79
C MET A 77 -14.84 16.39 -17.66
N PRO A 78 -14.51 15.89 -18.88
CA PRO A 78 -13.49 16.51 -19.73
C PRO A 78 -13.82 17.94 -20.18
N ALA A 79 -15.11 18.29 -20.22
CA ALA A 79 -15.61 19.62 -20.60
C ALA A 79 -15.84 20.53 -19.39
N THR A 80 -15.48 20.10 -18.18
CA THR A 80 -15.67 20.86 -16.94
C THR A 80 -14.35 21.46 -16.47
N ALA A 81 -14.37 22.72 -16.04
CA ALA A 81 -13.18 23.36 -15.49
C ALA A 81 -12.60 22.58 -14.30
N GLU A 82 -11.28 22.39 -14.26
CA GLU A 82 -10.59 21.58 -13.25
C GLU A 82 -10.92 22.02 -11.81
N LEU A 83 -10.97 23.33 -11.56
CA LEU A 83 -11.29 23.88 -10.25
C LEU A 83 -12.75 23.57 -9.82
N VAL A 84 -13.69 23.44 -10.76
CA VAL A 84 -15.07 23.01 -10.47
C VAL A 84 -15.09 21.55 -10.04
N LEU A 85 -14.33 20.69 -10.71
CA LEU A 85 -14.18 19.28 -10.35
C LEU A 85 -13.48 19.11 -8.99
N GLN A 86 -12.47 19.93 -8.69
CA GLN A 86 -11.81 19.97 -7.37
C GLN A 86 -12.79 20.39 -6.27
N GLN A 87 -13.63 21.40 -6.51
CA GLN A 87 -14.66 21.82 -5.54
C GLN A 87 -15.68 20.72 -5.28
N LEU A 88 -16.17 20.02 -6.32
CA LEU A 88 -17.07 18.87 -6.16
C LEU A 88 -16.41 17.70 -5.43
N ASN A 89 -15.08 17.57 -5.51
CA ASN A 89 -14.34 16.53 -4.83
C ASN A 89 -13.91 16.89 -3.40
N SER A 90 -14.11 18.13 -2.97
CA SER A 90 -13.69 18.66 -1.67
C SER A 90 -14.86 18.69 -0.69
N ALA A 91 -14.96 17.67 0.16
CA ALA A 91 -16.06 17.53 1.11
C ALA A 91 -15.99 18.54 2.28
N ASP A 92 -14.80 18.87 2.80
CA ASP A 92 -14.58 19.83 3.89
C ASP A 92 -13.37 20.75 3.60
N PRO A 93 -13.51 21.71 2.67
CA PRO A 93 -12.40 22.57 2.25
C PRO A 93 -11.92 23.51 3.35
N ASP A 94 -12.75 23.82 4.36
CA ASP A 94 -12.36 24.68 5.48
C ASP A 94 -11.34 24.01 6.41
N LYS A 95 -11.32 22.67 6.43
CA LYS A 95 -10.39 21.87 7.23
C LYS A 95 -9.15 21.48 6.45
N ASP A 96 -9.32 20.93 5.25
CA ASP A 96 -8.26 20.28 4.49
C ASP A 96 -7.77 21.11 3.27
N GLY A 97 -8.38 22.28 3.01
CA GLY A 97 -8.21 23.03 1.77
C GLY A 97 -8.95 22.40 0.59
N LEU A 98 -8.88 23.01 -0.59
CA LEU A 98 -9.39 22.38 -1.80
C LEU A 98 -8.51 21.17 -2.16
N ASN A 99 -9.15 20.04 -2.41
CA ASN A 99 -8.49 18.83 -2.86
C ASN A 99 -7.89 19.10 -4.25
N ASN A 100 -6.55 18.99 -4.34
CA ASN A 100 -5.82 19.16 -5.61
C ASN A 100 -6.18 18.09 -6.66
N THR A 101 -6.84 17.00 -6.25
CA THR A 101 -7.31 15.96 -7.18
C THR A 101 -8.73 16.30 -7.64
N PRO A 102 -8.96 16.57 -8.94
CA PRO A 102 -10.30 16.79 -9.47
C PRO A 102 -11.17 15.52 -9.32
N LEU A 103 -12.49 15.69 -9.36
CA LEU A 103 -13.40 14.56 -9.54
C LEU A 103 -13.10 13.89 -10.90
N THR A 104 -12.66 12.64 -10.87
CA THR A 104 -12.33 11.85 -12.07
C THR A 104 -13.27 10.66 -12.24
N GLU A 105 -13.32 10.14 -13.47
CA GLU A 105 -13.89 8.83 -13.74
C GLU A 105 -13.10 7.74 -12.98
N HIS A 106 -13.78 6.68 -12.57
CA HIS A 106 -13.12 5.54 -11.95
C HIS A 106 -12.21 4.84 -12.97
N GLN A 107 -11.01 4.42 -12.57
CA GLN A 107 -10.04 3.75 -13.46
C GLN A 107 -10.58 2.46 -14.09
N LYS A 108 -11.59 1.83 -13.49
CA LYS A 108 -12.32 0.64 -13.98
C LYS A 108 -13.68 1.02 -14.61
N GLY A 109 -13.69 2.15 -15.33
CA GLY A 109 -14.83 2.87 -15.91
C GLY A 109 -16.19 2.20 -15.80
N ASP A 110 -16.46 1.21 -16.66
CA ASP A 110 -17.80 0.69 -16.89
C ASP A 110 -18.31 -0.27 -15.78
N ILE A 111 -17.51 -1.20 -15.25
CA ILE A 111 -17.95 -2.09 -14.15
C ILE A 111 -18.22 -1.31 -12.88
N THR A 112 -17.30 -0.38 -12.53
CA THR A 112 -17.49 0.41 -11.32
C THR A 112 -18.72 1.28 -11.45
N LEU A 113 -18.95 1.87 -12.63
CA LEU A 113 -20.15 2.63 -12.93
C LEU A 113 -21.42 1.79 -12.78
N GLN A 114 -21.42 0.55 -13.30
CA GLN A 114 -22.54 -0.38 -13.16
C GLN A 114 -22.84 -0.73 -11.70
N ASN A 115 -21.81 -1.02 -10.89
CA ASN A 115 -21.99 -1.27 -9.47
C ASN A 115 -22.55 -0.05 -8.74
N TYR A 116 -22.07 1.16 -9.05
CA TYR A 116 -22.61 2.39 -8.45
C TYR A 116 -24.05 2.64 -8.89
N ALA A 117 -24.35 2.42 -10.18
CA ALA A 117 -25.71 2.53 -10.72
C ALA A 117 -26.66 1.50 -10.11
N ARG A 118 -26.19 0.29 -9.78
CA ARG A 118 -26.99 -0.79 -9.17
C ARG A 118 -27.55 -0.38 -7.81
N GLU A 119 -26.76 0.29 -6.99
CA GLU A 119 -27.20 0.82 -5.69
C GLU A 119 -28.27 1.90 -5.86
N ILE A 120 -28.09 2.83 -6.80
CA ILE A 120 -29.07 3.88 -7.08
C ILE A 120 -30.35 3.32 -7.70
N THR A 121 -30.22 2.30 -8.56
CA THR A 121 -31.36 1.57 -9.13
C THR A 121 -32.19 0.93 -8.03
N SER A 122 -31.54 0.27 -7.07
CA SER A 122 -32.22 -0.35 -5.92
C SER A 122 -32.93 0.71 -5.07
N PHE A 123 -32.33 1.90 -4.90
CA PHE A 123 -32.96 3.01 -4.21
C PHE A 123 -34.21 3.51 -4.94
N LEU A 124 -34.10 3.83 -6.23
CA LEU A 124 -35.24 4.30 -7.01
C LEU A 124 -36.35 3.24 -7.11
N ALA A 125 -36.00 1.96 -7.28
CA ALA A 125 -36.96 0.87 -7.26
C ALA A 125 -37.72 0.82 -5.93
N SER A 126 -37.02 0.93 -4.79
CA SER A 126 -37.67 0.95 -3.47
C SER A 126 -38.59 2.16 -3.27
N LEU A 127 -38.33 3.31 -3.89
CA LEU A 127 -39.23 4.48 -3.86
C LEU A 127 -40.50 4.28 -4.70
N LEU A 128 -40.42 3.47 -5.76
CA LEU A 128 -41.56 3.16 -6.64
C LEU A 128 -42.42 2.00 -6.12
N ARG A 129 -41.85 1.13 -5.28
CA ARG A 129 -42.57 0.03 -4.63
C ARG A 129 -43.45 0.52 -3.49
N THR A 130 -44.51 -0.23 -3.22
CA THR A 130 -45.36 -0.07 -2.02
C THR A 130 -45.12 -1.22 -1.04
N SER A 131 -44.98 -0.91 0.25
CA SER A 131 -44.89 -1.89 1.34
C SER A 131 -45.96 -1.61 2.41
N GLY A 132 -46.45 -2.67 3.04
CA GLY A 132 -47.36 -2.55 4.20
C GLY A 132 -46.62 -2.20 5.50
N ALA A 133 -45.31 -2.46 5.55
CA ALA A 133 -44.49 -2.30 6.74
C ALA A 133 -43.73 -0.97 6.81
N PHE A 134 -43.42 -0.34 5.67
CA PHE A 134 -42.64 0.89 5.63
C PHE A 134 -43.08 1.81 4.48
N SER A 135 -42.99 3.12 4.73
CA SER A 135 -43.19 4.16 3.72
C SER A 135 -42.11 5.21 3.83
N TYR A 136 -41.61 5.67 2.68
CA TYR A 136 -40.60 6.71 2.62
C TYR A 136 -41.18 8.08 2.98
N PRO A 137 -40.45 8.92 3.73
CA PRO A 137 -40.74 10.35 3.77
C PRO A 137 -40.74 10.91 2.34
N THR A 138 -41.67 11.81 2.02
CA THR A 138 -41.73 12.44 0.69
C THR A 138 -42.13 13.90 0.79
N THR A 139 -41.89 14.65 -0.27
CA THR A 139 -42.40 16.00 -0.48
C THR A 139 -43.29 16.04 -1.73
N ALA A 140 -44.13 17.06 -1.86
CA ALA A 140 -44.94 17.24 -3.08
C ALA A 140 -44.08 17.28 -4.35
N SER A 141 -42.89 17.88 -4.27
CA SER A 141 -41.92 17.92 -5.38
C SER A 141 -41.40 16.53 -5.74
N LEU A 142 -41.00 15.74 -4.73
CA LEU A 142 -40.49 14.39 -4.96
C LEU A 142 -41.58 13.45 -5.51
N THR A 143 -42.79 13.50 -4.95
CA THR A 143 -43.92 12.69 -5.43
C THR A 143 -44.30 13.05 -6.86
N ALA A 144 -44.29 14.35 -7.22
CA ALA A 144 -44.55 14.79 -8.58
C ALA A 144 -43.45 14.35 -9.56
N ALA A 145 -42.18 14.45 -9.16
CA ALA A 145 -41.05 14.01 -9.97
C ALA A 145 -41.06 12.49 -10.20
N LEU A 146 -41.36 11.69 -9.17
CA LEU A 146 -41.47 10.23 -9.29
C LEU A 146 -42.62 9.82 -10.23
N ALA A 147 -43.76 10.52 -10.18
CA ALA A 147 -44.90 10.24 -11.05
C ALA A 147 -44.61 10.51 -12.54
N LYS A 148 -43.72 11.47 -12.83
CA LYS A 148 -43.33 11.87 -14.20
C LYS A 148 -41.93 11.41 -14.60
N MET A 149 -41.33 10.51 -13.82
CA MET A 149 -39.92 10.12 -13.96
C MET A 149 -39.58 9.54 -15.35
N ARG A 150 -40.53 8.85 -15.99
CA ARG A 150 -40.35 8.32 -17.36
C ARG A 150 -40.42 9.40 -18.44
N ASP A 151 -41.16 10.48 -18.21
CA ASP A 151 -41.39 11.54 -19.19
C ASP A 151 -40.36 12.68 -19.05
N ASP A 152 -40.12 13.14 -17.82
CA ASP A 152 -39.25 14.28 -17.50
C ASP A 152 -37.79 13.86 -17.24
N GLY A 153 -37.51 12.56 -17.21
CA GLY A 153 -36.19 11.97 -16.98
C GLY A 153 -35.73 11.99 -15.50
N LEU A 154 -34.65 11.27 -15.23
CA LEU A 154 -34.15 11.00 -13.87
C LEU A 154 -33.62 12.23 -13.13
N HIS A 155 -33.18 13.26 -13.85
CA HIS A 155 -32.51 14.42 -13.23
C HIS A 155 -33.45 15.18 -12.28
N SER A 156 -34.73 15.33 -12.64
CA SER A 156 -35.76 15.98 -11.82
C SER A 156 -35.98 15.27 -10.49
N VAL A 157 -35.98 13.93 -10.50
CA VAL A 157 -36.08 13.08 -9.31
C VAL A 157 -34.84 13.23 -8.43
N PHE A 158 -33.64 13.17 -9.01
CA PHE A 158 -32.40 13.34 -8.24
C PHE A 158 -32.28 14.74 -7.62
N ARG A 159 -32.72 15.79 -8.31
CA ARG A 159 -32.79 17.15 -7.76
C ARG A 159 -33.76 17.21 -6.59
N ALA A 160 -34.96 16.63 -6.72
CA ALA A 160 -35.94 16.58 -5.63
C ALA A 160 -35.46 15.74 -4.43
N LEU A 161 -34.63 14.71 -4.65
CA LEU A 161 -34.04 13.88 -3.60
C LEU A 161 -32.87 14.55 -2.89
N TRP A 162 -31.83 14.93 -3.64
CA TRP A 162 -30.51 15.27 -3.10
C TRP A 162 -30.22 16.77 -3.06
N MET A 163 -31.01 17.59 -3.77
CA MET A 163 -30.98 19.05 -3.67
C MET A 163 -32.15 19.60 -2.84
N THR A 164 -32.54 18.84 -1.81
CA THR A 164 -33.56 19.20 -0.82
C THR A 164 -32.99 19.05 0.58
N THR A 165 -33.31 20.01 1.46
CA THR A 165 -32.96 19.92 2.89
C THR A 165 -34.08 19.20 3.65
N TRP A 166 -33.77 18.01 4.16
CA TRP A 166 -34.71 17.17 4.91
C TRP A 166 -34.66 17.49 6.41
N LEU A 167 -35.62 18.28 6.90
CA LEU A 167 -35.68 18.74 8.29
C LEU A 167 -36.39 17.73 9.20
N ARG A 168 -35.84 17.51 10.40
CA ARG A 168 -36.45 16.64 11.41
C ARG A 168 -37.70 17.29 11.99
N SER A 169 -38.76 16.51 12.18
CA SER A 169 -39.97 16.92 12.90
C SER A 169 -40.14 16.09 14.17
N ALA A 170 -41.09 16.49 15.04
CA ALA A 170 -41.44 15.72 16.23
C ALA A 170 -42.02 14.34 15.87
N GLU A 171 -42.62 14.22 14.68
CA GLU A 171 -43.28 13.01 14.19
C GLU A 171 -42.33 12.13 13.35
N CYS A 172 -41.35 12.74 12.65
CA CYS A 172 -40.40 12.05 11.79
C CYS A 172 -38.95 12.36 12.18
N HIS A 173 -38.34 11.43 12.92
CA HIS A 173 -36.95 11.55 13.38
C HIS A 173 -35.89 11.25 12.30
N MET A 174 -36.28 10.57 11.20
CA MET A 174 -35.43 10.29 10.04
C MET A 174 -36.16 10.70 8.75
N PRO A 175 -36.18 12.01 8.43
CA PRO A 175 -36.95 12.56 7.32
C PRO A 175 -36.29 12.39 5.95
N ASP A 176 -35.00 12.01 5.90
CA ASP A 176 -34.24 11.90 4.66
C ASP A 176 -34.43 10.52 4.01
N PRO A 177 -35.03 10.44 2.80
CA PRO A 177 -35.26 9.17 2.11
C PRO A 177 -33.97 8.41 1.79
N THR A 178 -32.86 9.12 1.56
CA THR A 178 -31.54 8.51 1.32
C THR A 178 -31.05 7.77 2.56
N MET A 179 -31.27 8.33 3.74
CA MET A 179 -30.90 7.72 5.01
C MET A 179 -31.84 6.55 5.36
N CYS A 180 -33.13 6.67 5.03
CA CYS A 180 -34.08 5.54 5.10
C CYS A 180 -33.65 4.39 4.20
N PHE A 181 -33.25 4.67 2.97
CA PHE A 181 -32.77 3.64 2.05
C PHE A 181 -31.48 2.99 2.55
N LEU A 182 -30.52 3.78 3.06
CA LEU A 182 -29.29 3.23 3.65
C LEU A 182 -29.61 2.27 4.81
N MET A 183 -30.56 2.63 5.68
CA MET A 183 -31.03 1.75 6.76
C MET A 183 -31.58 0.42 6.22
N LEU A 184 -32.48 0.47 5.24
CA LEU A 184 -33.11 -0.72 4.66
C LEU A 184 -32.09 -1.59 3.92
N ARG A 185 -31.16 -0.96 3.19
CA ARG A 185 -30.06 -1.62 2.48
C ARG A 185 -29.08 -2.31 3.43
N SER A 186 -28.96 -1.81 4.66
CA SER A 186 -28.17 -2.42 5.72
C SER A 186 -28.84 -3.63 6.38
N ILE A 187 -30.07 -4.02 6.03
CA ILE A 187 -30.68 -5.25 6.53
C ILE A 187 -30.06 -6.45 5.79
N LYS A 188 -29.69 -7.51 6.52
CA LYS A 188 -29.27 -8.80 5.99
C LYS A 188 -30.47 -9.71 5.79
N GLN A 189 -30.36 -10.67 4.87
CA GLN A 189 -31.39 -11.70 4.68
C GLN A 189 -31.69 -12.49 5.96
N THR A 190 -30.73 -12.58 6.88
CA THR A 190 -30.87 -13.26 8.18
C THR A 190 -31.64 -12.44 9.24
N GLY A 191 -32.01 -11.17 8.93
CA GLY A 191 -32.69 -10.28 9.88
C GLY A 191 -31.76 -9.50 10.82
N GLU A 192 -30.47 -9.41 10.50
CA GLU A 192 -29.50 -8.60 11.23
C GLU A 192 -29.15 -7.33 10.44
N PHE A 193 -28.61 -6.31 11.10
CA PHE A 193 -28.02 -5.17 10.39
C PHE A 193 -26.55 -5.42 10.02
N ASN A 194 -26.14 -4.88 8.88
CA ASN A 194 -24.76 -4.75 8.45
C ASN A 194 -23.92 -3.98 9.46
N GLY A 195 -22.66 -4.39 9.60
CA GLY A 195 -21.71 -3.70 10.45
C GLY A 195 -21.30 -2.34 9.89
N PRO A 196 -20.53 -1.56 10.67
CA PRO A 196 -19.99 -0.28 10.20
C PRO A 196 -19.10 -0.45 8.96
N SER A 197 -18.27 -1.50 8.89
CA SER A 197 -17.42 -1.80 7.72
C SER A 197 -18.25 -1.97 6.44
N ASP A 198 -19.29 -2.77 6.52
CA ASP A 198 -20.10 -3.21 5.38
C ASP A 198 -21.03 -2.08 4.88
N THR A 199 -21.18 -1.01 5.66
CA THR A 199 -22.02 0.15 5.31
C THR A 199 -21.21 1.26 4.61
N THR A 200 -19.88 1.25 4.71
CA THR A 200 -19.02 2.28 4.11
C THR A 200 -19.11 2.34 2.57
N GLN A 201 -19.22 1.18 1.91
CA GLN A 201 -19.28 1.07 0.46
C GLN A 201 -20.63 1.57 -0.11
N PRO A 202 -21.81 1.18 0.41
CA PRO A 202 -23.08 1.81 0.05
C PRO A 202 -23.08 3.34 0.21
N ILE A 203 -22.48 3.85 1.31
CA ILE A 203 -22.35 5.29 1.51
C ILE A 203 -21.48 5.93 0.41
N ALA A 204 -20.36 5.32 0.04
CA ALA A 204 -19.50 5.83 -1.03
C ALA A 204 -20.24 5.87 -2.38
N ARG A 205 -20.99 4.81 -2.72
CA ARG A 205 -21.79 4.72 -3.94
C ARG A 205 -22.85 5.83 -4.01
N LEU A 206 -23.61 6.03 -2.94
CA LEU A 206 -24.60 7.11 -2.82
C LEU A 206 -23.95 8.51 -2.91
N SER A 207 -22.84 8.72 -2.19
CA SER A 207 -22.13 10.00 -2.15
C SER A 207 -21.59 10.40 -3.53
N TRP A 208 -21.09 9.43 -4.29
CA TRP A 208 -20.60 9.65 -5.64
C TRP A 208 -21.74 9.92 -6.62
N GLY A 209 -22.87 9.23 -6.49
CA GLY A 209 -24.10 9.55 -7.23
C GLY A 209 -24.56 10.99 -7.02
N ILE A 210 -24.52 11.49 -5.78
CA ILE A 210 -24.81 12.90 -5.47
C ILE A 210 -23.83 13.83 -6.18
N LYS A 211 -22.53 13.53 -6.20
CA LYS A 211 -21.51 14.32 -6.92
C LYS A 211 -21.77 14.39 -8.42
N LEU A 212 -22.18 13.29 -9.06
CA LEU A 212 -22.54 13.30 -10.48
C LEU A 212 -23.79 14.13 -10.77
N VAL A 213 -24.75 14.15 -9.84
CA VAL A 213 -25.95 15.00 -9.97
C VAL A 213 -25.60 16.48 -9.78
N CYS A 214 -24.75 16.80 -8.80
CA CYS A 214 -24.17 18.15 -8.66
C CYS A 214 -23.49 18.57 -9.98
N LEU A 215 -22.67 17.70 -10.58
CA LEU A 215 -21.99 17.96 -11.85
C LEU A 215 -22.98 18.22 -13.00
N THR A 216 -24.01 17.38 -13.11
CA THR A 216 -25.02 17.51 -14.17
C THR A 216 -25.82 18.81 -14.00
N GLU A 217 -26.23 19.16 -12.78
CA GLU A 217 -26.97 20.40 -12.51
C GLU A 217 -26.12 21.64 -12.84
N VAL A 218 -24.81 21.62 -12.57
CA VAL A 218 -23.91 22.73 -12.95
C VAL A 218 -23.94 22.98 -14.47
N HIS A 219 -23.95 21.94 -15.29
CA HIS A 219 -24.07 22.08 -16.74
C HIS A 219 -25.48 22.49 -17.16
N ASP A 220 -26.52 21.93 -16.55
CA ASP A 220 -27.92 22.28 -16.85
C ASP A 220 -28.24 23.74 -16.51
N MET A 221 -27.70 24.29 -15.40
CA MET A 221 -27.88 25.70 -15.03
C MET A 221 -27.27 26.65 -16.07
N VAL A 222 -26.10 26.30 -16.60
CA VAL A 222 -25.45 27.07 -17.67
C VAL A 222 -26.24 26.95 -18.97
N GLN A 223 -26.72 25.75 -19.32
CA GLN A 223 -27.55 25.55 -20.52
C GLN A 223 -28.90 26.27 -20.44
N ARG A 224 -29.51 26.33 -19.26
CA ARG A 224 -30.76 27.07 -18.99
C ARG A 224 -30.56 28.60 -18.95
N GLY A 225 -29.32 29.08 -18.92
CA GLY A 225 -28.99 30.50 -18.78
C GLY A 225 -29.23 31.06 -17.37
N GLU A 226 -29.31 30.20 -16.35
CA GLU A 226 -29.42 30.59 -14.94
C GLU A 226 -28.07 31.01 -14.34
N SER A 227 -26.97 30.69 -15.00
CA SER A 227 -25.61 31.08 -14.61
C SER A 227 -24.78 31.33 -15.86
N GLU A 228 -23.92 32.36 -15.84
CA GLU A 228 -23.11 32.76 -16.99
C GLU A 228 -21.90 31.82 -17.20
N SER A 229 -21.49 31.10 -16.15
CA SER A 229 -20.36 30.17 -16.20
C SER A 229 -20.51 28.98 -15.26
N GLN A 230 -19.76 27.90 -15.53
CA GLN A 230 -19.66 26.75 -14.62
C GLN A 230 -19.17 27.14 -13.22
N MET A 231 -18.32 28.18 -13.13
CA MET A 231 -17.78 28.67 -11.86
C MET A 231 -18.83 29.42 -11.02
N GLU A 232 -19.78 30.07 -11.67
CA GLU A 232 -20.91 30.69 -10.98
C GLU A 232 -21.91 29.63 -10.53
N ALA A 233 -22.23 28.68 -11.41
CA ALA A 233 -23.15 27.58 -11.12
C ALA A 233 -22.66 26.71 -9.95
N ILE A 234 -21.36 26.41 -9.86
CA ILE A 234 -20.84 25.59 -8.75
C ILE A 234 -21.04 26.27 -7.39
N ASN A 235 -21.01 27.60 -7.29
CA ASN A 235 -21.21 28.29 -6.01
C ASN A 235 -22.59 28.05 -5.40
N THR A 236 -23.61 27.77 -6.21
CA THR A 236 -24.97 27.47 -5.74
C THR A 236 -25.15 25.97 -5.43
N VAL A 237 -24.47 25.11 -6.19
CA VAL A 237 -24.61 23.65 -6.13
C VAL A 237 -23.69 23.01 -5.07
N VAL A 238 -22.51 23.58 -4.83
CA VAL A 238 -21.44 22.94 -4.03
C VAL A 238 -21.88 22.56 -2.62
N LYS A 239 -22.83 23.28 -2.01
CA LYS A 239 -23.39 22.97 -0.68
C LYS A 239 -23.98 21.55 -0.59
N TRP A 240 -24.50 21.02 -1.70
CA TRP A 240 -25.10 19.67 -1.76
C TRP A 240 -24.03 18.56 -1.77
N CYS A 241 -22.78 18.94 -1.95
CA CYS A 241 -21.62 18.07 -2.05
C CYS A 241 -20.57 18.38 -0.94
N ARG A 242 -20.97 19.10 0.12
CA ARG A 242 -20.12 19.48 1.28
C ARG A 242 -20.59 18.88 2.61
N GLU A 243 -19.66 18.72 3.54
CA GLU A 243 -19.91 18.39 4.94
C GLU A 243 -20.35 19.61 5.75
N LYS A 244 -20.82 19.38 6.97
CA LYS A 244 -21.31 20.42 7.91
C LYS A 244 -22.53 21.22 7.43
N GLU A 245 -23.20 20.74 6.38
CA GLU A 245 -24.45 21.29 5.86
C GLU A 245 -25.66 20.40 6.25
N TYR A 246 -26.88 20.93 6.13
CA TYR A 246 -28.10 20.14 6.29
C TYR A 246 -28.53 19.47 4.97
N THR A 247 -27.71 18.52 4.51
CA THR A 247 -27.89 17.81 3.23
C THR A 247 -27.72 16.29 3.40
N SER A 248 -28.28 15.51 2.47
CA SER A 248 -28.10 14.05 2.47
C SER A 248 -26.63 13.66 2.38
N PHE A 249 -25.83 14.38 1.59
CA PHE A 249 -24.39 14.15 1.48
C PHE A 249 -23.67 14.31 2.83
N ALA A 250 -23.93 15.40 3.55
CA ALA A 250 -23.32 15.65 4.85
C ALA A 250 -23.73 14.57 5.89
N ALA A 251 -24.99 14.12 5.87
CA ALA A 251 -25.47 13.05 6.73
C ALA A 251 -24.77 11.70 6.44
N LEU A 252 -24.60 11.38 5.15
CA LEU A 252 -23.85 10.20 4.68
C LEU A 252 -22.38 10.26 5.12
N GLN A 253 -21.68 11.37 4.92
CA GLN A 253 -20.28 11.52 5.36
C GLN A 253 -20.16 11.42 6.89
N SER A 254 -21.08 12.02 7.65
CA SER A 254 -21.09 11.91 9.12
C SER A 254 -21.20 10.45 9.59
N LEU A 255 -22.06 9.64 8.96
CA LEU A 255 -22.13 8.22 9.23
C LEU A 255 -20.87 7.46 8.81
N LYS A 256 -20.28 7.80 7.66
CA LYS A 256 -19.02 7.19 7.19
C LYS A 256 -17.87 7.45 8.15
N HIS A 257 -17.71 8.70 8.60
CA HIS A 257 -16.69 9.06 9.59
C HIS A 257 -16.88 8.28 10.90
N TYR A 258 -18.12 8.13 11.35
CA TYR A 258 -18.43 7.35 12.53
C TYR A 258 -18.18 5.84 12.34
N ALA A 259 -18.56 5.28 11.19
CA ALA A 259 -18.28 3.91 10.82
C ALA A 259 -16.76 3.64 10.82
N ASN A 260 -15.98 4.53 10.20
CA ASN A 260 -14.52 4.44 10.20
C ASN A 260 -13.95 4.53 11.62
N ALA A 261 -14.46 5.44 12.46
CA ALA A 261 -14.01 5.58 13.84
C ALA A 261 -14.31 4.34 14.71
N ILE A 262 -15.46 3.68 14.49
CA ILE A 262 -15.77 2.41 15.17
C ILE A 262 -14.87 1.30 14.61
N SER A 263 -14.83 1.11 13.30
CA SER A 263 -14.03 0.05 12.67
C SER A 263 -12.55 0.11 13.04
N GLY A 264 -12.00 1.32 13.26
CA GLY A 264 -10.63 1.49 13.74
C GLY A 264 -10.40 1.20 15.23
N ARG A 265 -11.47 1.19 16.04
CA ARG A 265 -11.41 0.93 17.49
C ARG A 265 -11.88 -0.47 17.87
N THR A 266 -12.69 -1.10 17.02
CA THR A 266 -13.18 -2.45 17.20
C THR A 266 -12.14 -3.42 16.66
N TRP A 267 -11.51 -4.18 17.56
CA TRP A 267 -10.63 -5.28 17.16
C TRP A 267 -11.47 -6.35 16.46
N GLY A 268 -11.19 -6.58 15.18
CA GLY A 268 -11.75 -7.75 14.48
C GLY A 268 -11.28 -9.03 15.17
N MET A 269 -12.15 -10.03 15.24
CA MET A 269 -11.74 -11.36 15.71
C MET A 269 -10.59 -11.88 14.84
N PRO A 270 -9.55 -12.49 15.44
CA PRO A 270 -8.40 -12.95 14.68
C PRO A 270 -8.84 -14.01 13.66
N LYS A 271 -8.53 -13.77 12.39
CA LYS A 271 -8.75 -14.75 11.31
C LYS A 271 -7.76 -15.92 11.41
N ILE A 272 -6.63 -15.71 12.09
CA ILE A 272 -5.51 -16.66 12.18
C ILE A 272 -5.28 -17.04 13.64
N TRP A 273 -5.09 -18.33 13.88
CA TRP A 273 -4.74 -18.89 15.17
C TRP A 273 -3.59 -19.89 15.02
N TRP A 274 -2.45 -19.64 15.66
CA TRP A 274 -1.31 -20.55 15.63
C TRP A 274 -1.56 -21.73 16.59
N THR A 275 -1.60 -22.94 16.03
CA THR A 275 -1.74 -24.20 16.77
C THR A 275 -0.38 -24.71 17.24
N ASP A 276 0.66 -24.51 16.44
CA ASP A 276 2.05 -24.70 16.85
C ASP A 276 2.69 -23.37 17.29
N ARG A 277 3.20 -23.33 18.52
CA ARG A 277 3.85 -22.16 19.13
C ARG A 277 5.34 -22.34 19.33
N GLU A 278 5.87 -23.53 19.07
CA GLU A 278 7.30 -23.82 19.20
C GLU A 278 8.01 -23.54 17.88
N HIS A 279 7.51 -24.10 16.77
CA HIS A 279 8.15 -23.99 15.46
C HIS A 279 7.39 -23.05 14.52
N TRP A 280 6.17 -22.64 14.88
CA TRP A 280 5.26 -21.85 14.03
C TRP A 280 5.08 -22.49 12.65
N SER A 281 5.01 -23.82 12.58
CA SER A 281 4.85 -24.56 11.32
C SER A 281 3.38 -24.82 10.95
N GLU A 282 2.44 -24.56 11.87
CA GLU A 282 1.01 -24.82 11.68
C GLU A 282 0.14 -23.68 12.21
N LEU A 283 -0.83 -23.26 11.39
CA LEU A 283 -1.86 -22.29 11.76
C LEU A 283 -3.25 -22.73 11.31
N MET A 284 -4.27 -22.18 11.97
CA MET A 284 -5.67 -22.24 11.54
C MET A 284 -6.09 -20.90 10.94
N PHE A 285 -6.58 -20.91 9.70
CA PHE A 285 -7.23 -19.77 9.06
C PHE A 285 -8.75 -19.98 9.03
N LYS A 286 -9.51 -19.17 9.78
CA LYS A 286 -10.97 -19.29 9.94
C LYS A 286 -11.45 -20.72 10.27
N GLY A 287 -10.65 -21.49 11.02
CA GLY A 287 -10.95 -22.87 11.39
C GLY A 287 -10.29 -23.94 10.53
N ASN A 288 -9.77 -23.60 9.35
CA ASN A 288 -9.07 -24.54 8.46
C ASN A 288 -7.57 -24.58 8.75
N ILE A 289 -7.00 -25.77 8.89
CA ILE A 289 -5.58 -25.96 9.21
C ILE A 289 -4.72 -25.79 7.94
N VAL A 290 -3.54 -25.18 8.12
CA VAL A 290 -2.48 -25.06 7.10
C VAL A 290 -1.13 -25.30 7.76
N CYS A 291 -0.39 -26.28 7.23
CA CYS A 291 0.96 -26.60 7.66
C CYS A 291 1.99 -26.14 6.61
N LEU A 292 3.18 -25.72 7.04
CA LEU A 292 4.27 -25.31 6.16
C LEU A 292 4.74 -26.46 5.24
N ASP A 293 4.68 -27.71 5.71
CA ASP A 293 5.03 -28.89 4.90
C ASP A 293 4.00 -29.14 3.78
N GLN A 294 2.72 -28.84 4.01
CA GLN A 294 1.70 -28.89 2.96
C GLN A 294 1.99 -27.83 1.88
N LEU A 295 2.42 -26.63 2.27
CA LEU A 295 2.82 -25.58 1.32
C LEU A 295 4.05 -26.01 0.51
N THR A 296 5.06 -26.58 1.16
CA THR A 296 6.24 -27.13 0.46
C THR A 296 5.84 -28.21 -0.57
N THR A 297 4.89 -29.07 -0.21
CA THR A 297 4.35 -30.10 -1.11
C THR A 297 3.62 -29.49 -2.31
N ILE A 298 2.87 -28.40 -2.10
CA ILE A 298 2.22 -27.65 -3.18
C ILE A 298 3.26 -27.11 -4.17
N PHE A 299 4.33 -26.47 -3.68
CA PHE A 299 5.38 -25.92 -4.56
C PHE A 299 6.06 -26.99 -5.40
N GLY A 300 6.47 -28.11 -4.79
CA GLY A 300 7.03 -29.24 -5.55
C GLY A 300 6.07 -29.81 -6.60
N LYS A 301 4.75 -29.86 -6.30
CA LYS A 301 3.73 -30.29 -7.27
C LYS A 301 3.59 -29.29 -8.43
N LEU A 302 3.63 -27.98 -8.14
CA LEU A 302 3.54 -26.92 -9.16
C LEU A 302 4.74 -26.96 -10.10
N GLU A 303 5.96 -27.01 -9.58
CA GLU A 303 7.19 -27.05 -10.38
C GLU A 303 7.30 -28.33 -11.23
N ALA A 304 6.91 -29.49 -10.68
CA ALA A 304 6.86 -30.73 -11.45
C ALA A 304 5.84 -30.66 -12.59
N LYS A 305 4.65 -30.09 -12.33
CA LYS A 305 3.63 -29.86 -13.36
C LYS A 305 4.11 -28.88 -14.42
N LEU A 306 4.76 -27.79 -14.02
CA LEU A 306 5.32 -26.79 -14.93
C LEU A 306 6.40 -27.39 -15.83
N THR A 307 7.26 -28.26 -15.27
CA THR A 307 8.29 -28.99 -16.02
C THR A 307 7.65 -29.88 -17.08
N ASP A 308 6.67 -30.72 -16.71
CA ASP A 308 5.94 -31.57 -17.67
C ASP A 308 5.26 -30.75 -18.77
N MET A 309 4.55 -29.69 -18.39
CA MET A 309 3.85 -28.82 -19.34
C MET A 309 4.84 -28.12 -20.28
N TRP A 310 5.94 -27.61 -19.76
CA TRP A 310 6.97 -26.94 -20.55
C TRP A 310 7.61 -27.90 -21.55
N GLU A 311 8.10 -29.05 -21.09
CA GLU A 311 8.84 -29.99 -21.91
C GLU A 311 7.94 -30.75 -22.89
N ASN A 312 6.82 -31.31 -22.41
CA ASN A 312 6.01 -32.24 -23.18
C ASN A 312 4.87 -31.55 -23.94
N LYS A 313 4.35 -30.41 -23.45
CA LYS A 313 3.22 -29.71 -24.09
C LYS A 313 3.65 -28.49 -24.89
N VAL A 314 4.45 -27.59 -24.30
CA VAL A 314 4.88 -26.33 -24.94
C VAL A 314 6.02 -26.58 -25.94
N LEU A 315 7.10 -27.21 -25.50
CA LEU A 315 8.24 -27.60 -26.34
C LEU A 315 8.00 -28.89 -27.12
N MET A 316 6.94 -29.65 -26.79
CA MET A 316 6.51 -30.85 -27.53
C MET A 316 7.61 -31.91 -27.64
N GLY A 317 8.43 -32.08 -26.59
CA GLY A 317 9.50 -33.08 -26.52
C GLY A 317 10.77 -32.71 -27.30
N LEU A 318 10.91 -31.48 -27.79
CA LEU A 318 12.04 -31.06 -28.64
C LEU A 318 13.35 -30.79 -27.87
N GLY A 319 13.34 -30.84 -26.53
CA GLY A 319 14.55 -30.71 -25.70
C GLY A 319 15.33 -29.40 -25.91
N LEU A 320 14.62 -28.29 -26.11
CA LEU A 320 15.23 -26.98 -26.38
C LEU A 320 15.49 -26.21 -25.08
N HIS A 321 16.69 -25.68 -24.95
CA HIS A 321 17.07 -24.72 -23.91
C HIS A 321 18.07 -23.72 -24.47
N VAL A 322 17.99 -22.48 -24.00
CA VAL A 322 18.93 -21.40 -24.33
C VAL A 322 19.79 -21.10 -23.11
N GLU A 323 21.08 -21.37 -23.23
CA GLU A 323 22.06 -20.98 -22.21
C GLU A 323 22.25 -19.48 -22.20
N TYR A 324 22.26 -18.89 -21.01
CA TYR A 324 22.61 -17.49 -20.79
C TYR A 324 23.44 -17.36 -19.52
N GLY A 325 24.37 -16.41 -19.54
CA GLY A 325 25.16 -16.05 -18.37
C GLY A 325 24.47 -14.96 -17.56
N GLN A 326 25.26 -14.06 -16.96
CA GLN A 326 24.71 -12.86 -16.36
C GLN A 326 24.03 -11.98 -17.42
N LEU A 327 22.80 -11.54 -17.15
CA LEU A 327 22.04 -10.70 -18.08
C LEU A 327 22.63 -9.28 -18.13
N ALA A 328 22.90 -8.81 -19.34
CA ALA A 328 23.11 -7.39 -19.59
C ALA A 328 21.75 -6.68 -19.61
N GLU A 329 21.57 -5.70 -18.73
CA GLU A 329 20.33 -4.94 -18.59
C GLU A 329 20.67 -3.45 -18.39
N ASP A 330 20.00 -2.60 -19.15
CA ASP A 330 20.00 -1.15 -18.98
C ASP A 330 18.66 -0.71 -18.36
N LEU A 331 18.66 -0.58 -17.03
CA LEU A 331 17.48 -0.17 -16.26
C LEU A 331 17.04 1.27 -16.60
N GLY A 332 17.97 2.11 -17.06
CA GLY A 332 17.69 3.49 -17.48
C GLY A 332 17.06 3.59 -18.87
N ASN A 333 17.11 2.52 -19.67
CA ASN A 333 16.52 2.51 -21.00
C ASN A 333 14.99 2.48 -20.91
N THR A 334 14.38 3.59 -21.36
CA THR A 334 12.93 3.81 -21.43
C THR A 334 12.41 3.83 -22.88
N GLU A 335 13.24 3.45 -23.86
CA GLU A 335 12.87 3.42 -25.26
C GLU A 335 11.72 2.43 -25.50
N LEU A 336 10.85 2.79 -26.44
CA LEU A 336 9.68 1.99 -26.80
C LEU A 336 10.11 0.62 -27.30
N GLY A 337 9.61 -0.44 -26.66
CA GLY A 337 9.85 -1.83 -27.05
C GLY A 337 11.08 -2.47 -26.41
N TYR A 338 11.92 -1.71 -25.70
CA TYR A 338 13.14 -2.22 -25.08
C TYR A 338 12.84 -3.27 -23.98
N CYS A 339 13.62 -4.35 -24.00
CA CYS A 339 13.80 -5.30 -22.90
C CYS A 339 15.17 -6.00 -23.04
N PHE A 340 15.68 -6.60 -21.96
CA PHE A 340 16.98 -7.30 -21.99
C PHE A 340 17.05 -8.45 -23.01
N LEU A 341 15.91 -8.99 -23.46
CA LEU A 341 15.87 -10.06 -24.45
C LEU A 341 16.32 -9.61 -25.85
N ASP A 342 16.24 -8.32 -26.17
CA ASP A 342 16.70 -7.78 -27.45
C ASP A 342 18.03 -7.04 -27.32
N ASP A 343 18.61 -7.00 -26.10
CA ASP A 343 19.91 -6.38 -25.90
C ASP A 343 20.98 -7.24 -26.60
N PRO A 344 21.75 -6.65 -27.54
CA PRO A 344 22.73 -7.39 -28.34
C PRO A 344 23.89 -7.98 -27.50
N ARG A 345 24.03 -7.55 -26.23
CA ARG A 345 25.01 -8.12 -25.30
C ARG A 345 24.57 -9.49 -24.75
N ASN A 346 23.29 -9.84 -24.89
CA ASN A 346 22.72 -11.12 -24.45
C ASN A 346 22.57 -12.12 -25.63
N PRO A 347 22.63 -13.44 -25.37
CA PRO A 347 22.69 -14.47 -26.42
C PRO A 347 21.34 -14.83 -27.07
N PHE A 348 20.39 -13.89 -27.11
CA PHE A 348 19.00 -14.15 -27.50
C PHE A 348 18.64 -13.77 -28.95
N GLY A 349 19.45 -12.93 -29.61
CA GLY A 349 19.11 -12.34 -30.93
C GLY A 349 18.78 -13.36 -32.04
N ASP A 350 19.43 -14.52 -32.04
CA ASP A 350 19.22 -15.57 -33.06
C ASP A 350 18.18 -16.64 -32.66
N GLN A 351 17.54 -16.49 -31.50
CA GLN A 351 16.67 -17.53 -30.92
C GLN A 351 15.20 -17.39 -31.33
N GLU A 352 14.79 -16.25 -31.91
CA GLU A 352 13.38 -15.92 -32.18
C GLU A 352 12.63 -17.00 -32.97
N HIS A 353 13.30 -17.69 -33.89
CA HIS A 353 12.68 -18.74 -34.71
C HIS A 353 13.11 -20.15 -34.33
N ARG A 354 13.81 -20.35 -33.21
CA ARG A 354 14.40 -21.65 -32.85
C ARG A 354 13.36 -22.74 -32.66
N LEU A 355 12.30 -22.48 -31.89
CA LEU A 355 11.21 -23.44 -31.69
C LEU A 355 10.47 -23.72 -33.01
N LEU A 356 10.18 -22.70 -33.82
CA LEU A 356 9.54 -22.87 -35.13
C LEU A 356 10.37 -23.73 -36.08
N ARG A 357 11.69 -23.50 -36.14
CA ARG A 357 12.63 -24.30 -36.95
C ARG A 357 12.66 -25.76 -36.48
N ALA A 358 12.67 -25.99 -35.17
CA ALA A 358 12.64 -27.34 -34.62
C ALA A 358 11.33 -28.07 -34.95
N ILE A 359 10.18 -27.38 -34.85
CA ILE A 359 8.87 -27.90 -35.30
C ILE A 359 8.89 -28.26 -36.79
N TYR A 360 9.45 -27.40 -37.63
CA TYR A 360 9.51 -27.64 -39.08
C TYR A 360 10.44 -28.81 -39.45
N ASN A 361 11.51 -29.02 -38.68
CA ASN A 361 12.47 -30.09 -38.91
C ASN A 361 12.01 -31.45 -38.37
N SER A 362 11.05 -31.50 -37.44
CA SER A 362 10.41 -32.75 -37.00
C SER A 362 9.32 -33.16 -38.01
N PRO A 363 9.38 -34.35 -38.62
CA PRO A 363 8.36 -34.82 -39.56
C PRO A 363 6.94 -34.84 -38.97
N GLU A 364 6.80 -35.30 -37.72
CA GLU A 364 5.52 -35.44 -37.03
C GLU A 364 4.91 -34.07 -36.70
N LEU A 365 5.71 -33.17 -36.12
CA LEU A 365 5.24 -31.83 -35.77
C LEU A 365 5.02 -30.97 -37.00
N ARG A 366 5.83 -31.14 -38.05
CA ARG A 366 5.60 -30.47 -39.33
C ARG A 366 4.26 -30.87 -39.93
N ALA A 367 3.92 -32.16 -39.94
CA ALA A 367 2.61 -32.63 -40.42
C ALA A 367 1.43 -32.11 -39.55
N ARG A 368 1.67 -31.88 -38.26
CA ARG A 368 0.67 -31.32 -37.33
C ARG A 368 0.41 -29.84 -37.58
N PHE A 369 1.46 -29.03 -37.73
CA PHE A 369 1.36 -27.57 -37.78
C PHE A 369 1.35 -26.96 -39.18
N PHE A 370 1.73 -27.70 -40.22
CA PHE A 370 1.77 -27.21 -41.60
C PHE A 370 0.89 -28.07 -42.51
N THR A 371 0.06 -27.41 -43.31
CA THR A 371 -0.77 -28.00 -44.37
C THR A 371 -0.24 -27.56 -45.74
N GLN A 372 -0.88 -28.03 -46.83
CA GLN A 372 -0.55 -27.57 -48.18
C GLN A 372 -0.83 -26.06 -48.37
N ASP A 373 -1.74 -25.49 -47.59
CA ASP A 373 -2.20 -24.09 -47.69
C ASP A 373 -1.55 -23.15 -46.66
N GLY A 374 -0.64 -23.64 -45.81
CA GLY A 374 0.05 -22.83 -44.80
C GLY A 374 -0.01 -23.43 -43.39
N LEU A 375 -0.23 -22.59 -42.37
CA LEU A 375 -0.31 -23.05 -40.98
C LEU A 375 -1.65 -23.72 -40.67
N ASN A 376 -1.62 -24.78 -39.87
CA ASN A 376 -2.82 -25.46 -39.36
C ASN A 376 -3.42 -24.67 -38.18
N GLY A 377 -4.38 -23.80 -38.47
CA GLY A 377 -5.03 -22.95 -37.45
C GLY A 377 -5.65 -23.71 -36.27
N ARG A 378 -6.09 -24.97 -36.43
CA ARG A 378 -6.60 -25.78 -35.30
C ARG A 378 -5.47 -26.19 -34.36
N ALA A 379 -4.36 -26.68 -34.91
CA ALA A 379 -3.19 -27.05 -34.12
C ALA A 379 -2.57 -25.83 -33.42
N CYS A 380 -2.48 -24.69 -34.12
CA CYS A 380 -2.01 -23.43 -33.55
C CYS A 380 -2.88 -22.95 -32.37
N ARG A 381 -4.22 -22.96 -32.51
CA ARG A 381 -5.13 -22.61 -31.41
C ARG A 381 -5.02 -23.56 -30.22
N GLN A 382 -4.89 -24.87 -30.49
CA GLN A 382 -4.68 -25.85 -29.43
C GLN A 382 -3.38 -25.58 -28.67
N TRP A 383 -2.29 -25.30 -29.38
CA TRP A 383 -1.00 -24.97 -28.76
C TRP A 383 -1.06 -23.67 -27.95
N LEU A 384 -1.72 -22.62 -28.45
CA LEU A 384 -1.96 -21.38 -27.68
C LEU A 384 -2.77 -21.64 -26.40
N GLY A 385 -3.70 -22.60 -26.43
CA GLY A 385 -4.44 -23.03 -25.23
C GLY A 385 -3.53 -23.72 -24.21
N LEU A 386 -2.63 -24.59 -24.65
CA LEU A 386 -1.64 -25.25 -23.79
C LEU A 386 -0.64 -24.26 -23.19
N LEU A 387 -0.21 -23.28 -23.99
CA LEU A 387 0.66 -22.20 -23.52
C LEU A 387 -0.05 -21.34 -22.46
N ALA A 388 -1.33 -21.01 -22.67
CA ALA A 388 -2.12 -20.27 -21.70
C ALA A 388 -2.26 -21.04 -20.37
N GLU A 389 -2.50 -22.35 -20.42
CA GLU A 389 -2.55 -23.19 -19.20
C GLU A 389 -1.18 -23.19 -18.48
N PHE A 390 -0.08 -23.26 -19.23
CA PHE A 390 1.28 -23.21 -18.67
C PHE A 390 1.56 -21.86 -17.99
N GLU A 391 1.27 -20.75 -18.67
CA GLU A 391 1.48 -19.41 -18.14
C GLU A 391 0.58 -19.11 -16.94
N GLU A 392 -0.64 -19.67 -16.92
CA GLU A 392 -1.56 -19.58 -15.78
C GLU A 392 -0.97 -20.21 -14.51
N VAL A 393 -0.37 -21.40 -14.63
CA VAL A 393 0.28 -22.10 -13.51
C VAL A 393 1.60 -21.42 -13.13
N LEU A 394 2.38 -20.93 -14.10
CA LEU A 394 3.65 -20.25 -13.84
C LEU A 394 3.43 -18.91 -13.12
N MET A 395 2.34 -18.20 -13.47
CA MET A 395 1.92 -17.00 -12.77
C MET A 395 1.50 -17.30 -11.32
N LEU A 396 0.84 -18.43 -11.06
CA LEU A 396 0.54 -18.86 -9.70
C LEU A 396 1.83 -19.17 -8.91
N ASP A 397 2.78 -19.90 -9.50
CA ASP A 397 4.07 -20.20 -8.89
C ASP A 397 4.79 -18.90 -8.47
N GLU A 398 4.84 -17.93 -9.37
CA GLU A 398 5.42 -16.62 -9.08
C GLU A 398 4.68 -15.85 -7.97
N ASP A 399 3.34 -15.85 -7.95
CA ASP A 399 2.54 -15.21 -6.88
C ASP A 399 2.83 -15.83 -5.50
N MET A 400 3.05 -17.14 -5.46
CA MET A 400 3.26 -17.86 -4.21
C MET A 400 4.73 -17.88 -3.75
N CYS A 401 5.70 -17.89 -4.67
CA CYS A 401 7.11 -18.10 -4.35
C CYS A 401 7.99 -16.83 -4.46
N GLY A 402 7.53 -15.79 -5.16
CA GLY A 402 8.26 -14.52 -5.39
C GLY A 402 8.43 -13.59 -4.17
N GLY A 403 8.21 -14.09 -2.95
CA GLY A 403 8.29 -13.32 -1.71
C GLY A 403 6.93 -12.89 -1.15
N ALA A 404 6.75 -11.58 -0.94
CA ALA A 404 5.46 -11.04 -0.55
C ALA A 404 4.51 -11.04 -1.76
N PRO A 405 3.32 -11.65 -1.69
CA PRO A 405 2.48 -11.88 -2.85
C PRO A 405 2.00 -10.56 -3.49
N PRO A 406 2.08 -10.41 -4.83
CA PRO A 406 1.61 -9.23 -5.54
C PRO A 406 0.11 -9.02 -5.45
N ARG A 407 -0.35 -7.85 -5.90
CA ARG A 407 -1.76 -7.71 -6.28
C ARG A 407 -1.98 -8.53 -7.54
N GLY A 408 -3.02 -9.37 -7.57
CA GLY A 408 -3.31 -10.22 -8.73
C GLY A 408 -3.44 -9.41 -10.03
N THR A 409 -4.05 -8.22 -9.97
CA THR A 409 -4.15 -7.30 -11.12
C THR A 409 -2.81 -6.75 -11.58
N GLU A 410 -1.86 -6.56 -10.68
CA GLU A 410 -0.52 -6.05 -11.01
C GLU A 410 0.31 -7.12 -11.71
N LEU A 411 0.30 -8.35 -11.17
CA LEU A 411 1.00 -9.48 -11.78
C LEU A 411 0.41 -9.85 -13.16
N ALA A 412 -0.92 -9.88 -13.27
CA ALA A 412 -1.60 -10.18 -14.53
C ALA A 412 -1.36 -9.15 -15.65
N ASN A 413 -0.97 -7.92 -15.28
CA ASN A 413 -0.65 -6.84 -16.22
C ASN A 413 0.86 -6.51 -16.25
N ALA A 414 1.71 -7.34 -15.66
CA ALA A 414 3.14 -7.13 -15.67
C ALA A 414 3.67 -7.15 -17.12
N LEU A 415 4.60 -6.25 -17.42
CA LEU A 415 5.19 -6.06 -18.73
C LEU A 415 6.57 -6.70 -18.81
N ILE A 416 6.87 -7.34 -19.95
CA ILE A 416 8.22 -7.75 -20.31
C ILE A 416 8.97 -6.63 -21.07
N ARG A 417 8.25 -5.73 -21.73
CA ARG A 417 8.81 -4.67 -22.59
C ARG A 417 8.28 -3.30 -22.22
N ASN A 418 9.11 -2.29 -22.47
CA ASN A 418 8.68 -0.90 -22.39
C ASN A 418 7.58 -0.61 -23.42
N THR A 419 6.51 0.03 -22.95
CA THR A 419 5.40 0.53 -23.78
C THR A 419 5.43 2.06 -23.80
N ARG A 420 4.55 2.68 -24.60
CA ARG A 420 4.44 4.16 -24.64
C ARG A 420 4.05 4.79 -23.30
N THR A 421 3.44 4.01 -22.41
CA THR A 421 2.80 4.50 -21.19
C THR A 421 3.46 3.98 -19.91
N ARG A 422 4.21 2.88 -19.98
CA ARG A 422 4.82 2.20 -18.83
C ARG A 422 6.12 1.51 -19.23
N THR A 423 7.09 1.50 -18.32
CA THR A 423 8.32 0.69 -18.43
C THR A 423 8.05 -0.78 -18.10
N ARG A 424 8.96 -1.67 -18.53
CA ARG A 424 8.90 -3.10 -18.24
C ARG A 424 8.97 -3.39 -16.73
N ASN A 425 8.36 -4.51 -16.33
CA ASN A 425 8.39 -5.02 -14.96
C ASN A 425 9.47 -6.09 -14.76
N LEU A 426 9.71 -6.96 -15.74
CA LEU A 426 10.78 -7.97 -15.63
C LEU A 426 12.13 -7.38 -16.03
N VAL A 427 13.12 -7.46 -15.15
CA VAL A 427 14.49 -6.93 -15.36
C VAL A 427 15.55 -7.88 -14.81
N GLY A 428 16.78 -7.76 -15.30
CA GLY A 428 17.96 -8.37 -14.69
C GLY A 428 18.66 -7.41 -13.72
N LEU A 429 18.83 -7.81 -12.46
CA LEU A 429 19.60 -7.08 -11.44
C LEU A 429 20.79 -7.90 -10.97
N GLY A 430 21.96 -7.66 -11.58
CA GLY A 430 23.15 -8.45 -11.29
C GLY A 430 22.92 -9.92 -11.64
N LYS A 431 22.97 -10.80 -10.64
CA LYS A 431 22.68 -12.25 -10.79
C LYS A 431 21.20 -12.61 -10.70
N TYR A 432 20.34 -11.67 -10.28
CA TYR A 432 18.92 -11.91 -10.03
C TYR A 432 18.08 -11.55 -11.25
N VAL A 433 17.13 -12.42 -11.58
CA VAL A 433 15.97 -12.05 -12.39
C VAL A 433 14.93 -11.49 -11.42
N THR A 434 14.42 -10.30 -11.71
CA THR A 434 13.64 -9.52 -10.75
C THR A 434 12.38 -8.99 -11.39
N LEU A 435 11.26 -9.16 -10.69
CA LEU A 435 10.00 -8.51 -11.02
C LEU A 435 9.88 -7.18 -10.25
N ILE A 436 9.77 -6.09 -11.00
CA ILE A 436 9.57 -4.75 -10.47
C ILE A 436 8.08 -4.46 -10.37
N ARG A 437 7.60 -4.29 -9.15
CA ARG A 437 6.22 -3.90 -8.87
C ARG A 437 6.09 -2.38 -8.85
N GLN A 438 5.03 -1.86 -9.45
CA GLN A 438 4.67 -0.45 -9.51
C GLN A 438 3.32 -0.31 -8.83
N TYR A 439 3.34 0.02 -7.54
CA TYR A 439 2.14 -0.05 -6.69
C TYR A 439 1.02 0.91 -7.16
N ASN A 440 -0.12 0.35 -7.59
CA ASN A 440 -1.29 1.11 -8.05
C ASN A 440 -2.50 0.94 -7.09
N LYS A 441 -2.69 1.92 -6.18
CA LYS A 441 -3.96 2.27 -5.48
C LYS A 441 -3.95 3.74 -5.05
N THR A 442 -2.75 4.34 -4.94
CA THR A 442 -2.56 5.76 -4.61
C THR A 442 -1.56 6.45 -5.54
N THR A 443 -1.34 5.96 -6.78
CA THR A 443 -0.41 6.57 -7.74
C THR A 443 -0.72 8.07 -7.92
N HIS A 444 -2.00 8.44 -7.93
CA HIS A 444 -2.44 9.84 -7.98
C HIS A 444 -2.04 10.70 -6.76
N GLN A 445 -1.77 10.10 -5.60
CA GLN A 445 -1.45 10.81 -4.35
C GLN A 445 0.04 10.75 -3.96
N LYS A 446 0.77 9.67 -4.31
CA LYS A 446 2.15 9.42 -3.84
C LYS A 446 3.15 9.11 -4.95
N GLY A 447 2.73 9.06 -6.22
CA GLY A 447 3.53 8.52 -7.31
C GLY A 447 3.63 6.99 -7.26
N ASP A 448 4.21 6.39 -8.29
CA ASP A 448 4.45 4.93 -8.32
C ASP A 448 5.62 4.57 -7.41
N GLN A 449 5.39 3.63 -6.50
CA GLN A 449 6.46 3.03 -5.69
C GLN A 449 6.97 1.78 -6.39
N ILE A 450 8.29 1.74 -6.61
CA ILE A 450 8.99 0.60 -7.17
C ILE A 450 9.29 -0.36 -6.01
N ILE A 451 8.91 -1.63 -6.18
CA ILE A 451 9.19 -2.68 -5.19
C ILE A 451 9.79 -3.88 -5.94
N PRO A 452 11.10 -4.09 -5.86
CA PRO A 452 11.79 -5.20 -6.51
C PRO A 452 11.53 -6.56 -5.81
N HIS A 453 11.29 -7.61 -6.60
CA HIS A 453 11.11 -9.00 -6.13
C HIS A 453 12.04 -9.95 -6.88
N ALA A 454 12.97 -10.60 -6.18
CA ALA A 454 13.78 -11.64 -6.82
C ALA A 454 12.93 -12.89 -7.06
N LEU A 455 12.96 -13.40 -8.28
CA LEU A 455 12.30 -14.67 -8.60
C LEU A 455 13.10 -15.84 -8.01
N ASN A 456 12.43 -16.97 -7.75
CA ASN A 456 13.11 -18.21 -7.41
C ASN A 456 13.92 -18.70 -8.65
N ALA A 457 14.90 -19.60 -8.46
CA ALA A 457 15.75 -20.03 -9.58
C ALA A 457 14.98 -20.74 -10.70
N PHE A 458 13.92 -21.48 -10.35
CA PHE A 458 13.09 -22.24 -11.27
C PHE A 458 12.30 -21.33 -12.22
N ALA A 459 11.51 -20.41 -11.67
CA ALA A 459 10.70 -19.44 -12.39
C ALA A 459 11.57 -18.44 -13.17
N ALA A 460 12.73 -18.05 -12.63
CA ALA A 460 13.68 -17.17 -13.30
C ALA A 460 14.12 -17.72 -14.67
N ASP A 461 14.55 -18.98 -14.74
CA ASP A 461 14.94 -19.62 -16.00
C ASP A 461 13.72 -19.86 -16.89
N LEU A 462 12.64 -20.44 -16.38
CA LEU A 462 11.45 -20.73 -17.20
C LEU A 462 10.83 -19.48 -17.84
N LEU A 463 10.79 -18.34 -17.15
CA LEU A 463 10.30 -17.09 -17.73
C LEU A 463 11.19 -16.60 -18.88
N ILE A 464 12.51 -16.74 -18.76
CA ILE A 464 13.42 -16.41 -19.85
C ILE A 464 13.20 -17.37 -21.01
N GLN A 465 13.16 -18.69 -20.77
CA GLN A 465 12.92 -19.68 -21.83
C GLN A 465 11.56 -19.47 -22.50
N LEU A 466 10.50 -19.15 -21.74
CA LEU A 466 9.16 -18.80 -22.24
C LEU A 466 9.24 -17.65 -23.24
N HIS A 467 9.88 -16.54 -22.86
CA HIS A 467 9.92 -15.35 -23.68
C HIS A 467 10.89 -15.44 -24.87
N VAL A 468 11.94 -16.25 -24.76
CA VAL A 468 12.91 -16.47 -25.84
C VAL A 468 12.41 -17.48 -26.87
N LEU A 469 11.82 -18.60 -26.43
CA LEU A 469 11.48 -19.73 -27.32
C LEU A 469 9.99 -19.73 -27.72
N ALA A 470 9.07 -19.65 -26.76
CA ALA A 470 7.65 -19.87 -26.99
C ALA A 470 6.91 -18.60 -27.42
N ARG A 471 7.21 -17.43 -26.84
CA ARG A 471 6.53 -16.17 -27.19
C ARG A 471 6.64 -15.77 -28.67
N PRO A 472 7.80 -15.91 -29.35
CA PRO A 472 7.85 -15.66 -30.78
C PRO A 472 6.88 -16.52 -31.60
N LEU A 473 6.76 -17.80 -31.25
CA LEU A 473 5.80 -18.69 -31.90
C LEU A 473 4.35 -18.30 -31.58
N ALA A 474 4.07 -17.90 -30.33
CA ALA A 474 2.76 -17.44 -29.91
C ALA A 474 2.31 -16.19 -30.69
N ARG A 475 3.21 -15.22 -30.90
CA ARG A 475 2.94 -14.02 -31.73
C ARG A 475 2.54 -14.40 -33.16
N LEU A 476 3.27 -15.33 -33.78
CA LEU A 476 2.97 -15.84 -35.11
C LEU A 476 1.62 -16.56 -35.16
N PHE A 477 1.35 -17.45 -34.20
CA PHE A 477 0.11 -18.20 -34.14
C PHE A 477 -1.10 -17.31 -33.84
N ALA A 478 -0.96 -16.32 -32.95
CA ALA A 478 -2.01 -15.35 -32.67
C ALA A 478 -2.35 -14.52 -33.92
N HIS A 479 -1.33 -14.04 -34.65
CA HIS A 479 -1.53 -13.32 -35.90
C HIS A 479 -2.29 -14.15 -36.94
N HIS A 480 -1.98 -15.44 -37.05
CA HIS A 480 -2.64 -16.34 -37.99
C HIS A 480 -4.04 -16.77 -37.54
N CYS A 481 -4.25 -17.06 -36.26
CA CYS A 481 -5.48 -17.65 -35.73
C CYS A 481 -6.54 -16.65 -35.28
N MET A 482 -6.15 -15.39 -35.03
CA MET A 482 -7.01 -14.35 -34.48
C MET A 482 -6.92 -13.05 -35.30
N PRO A 483 -7.17 -13.08 -36.63
CA PRO A 483 -7.02 -11.89 -37.49
C PRO A 483 -7.93 -10.74 -37.08
N ASP A 484 -9.12 -11.03 -36.54
CA ASP A 484 -10.10 -10.03 -36.07
C ASP A 484 -9.72 -9.40 -34.72
N ARG A 485 -8.64 -9.86 -34.07
CA ARG A 485 -8.15 -9.36 -32.77
C ARG A 485 -6.68 -8.93 -32.88
N PRO A 486 -6.37 -7.82 -33.56
CA PRO A 486 -5.00 -7.35 -33.72
C PRO A 486 -4.31 -7.06 -32.37
N ASN A 487 -5.07 -6.76 -31.32
CA ASN A 487 -4.54 -6.57 -29.97
C ASN A 487 -3.91 -7.85 -29.38
N ALA A 488 -4.31 -9.06 -29.81
CA ALA A 488 -3.75 -10.30 -29.26
C ALA A 488 -2.23 -10.40 -29.48
N VAL A 489 -1.73 -10.01 -30.66
CA VAL A 489 -0.29 -9.99 -30.96
C VAL A 489 0.44 -8.98 -30.08
N PHE A 490 -0.19 -7.82 -29.83
CA PHE A 490 0.33 -6.81 -28.91
C PHE A 490 0.47 -7.39 -27.49
N LEU A 491 -0.55 -8.09 -26.98
CA LEU A 491 -0.50 -8.73 -25.67
C LEU A 491 0.64 -9.75 -25.57
N TYR A 492 0.74 -10.69 -26.51
CA TYR A 492 1.85 -11.68 -26.56
C TYR A 492 3.24 -11.06 -26.71
N SER A 493 3.33 -9.81 -27.19
CA SER A 493 4.60 -9.11 -27.31
C SER A 493 5.00 -8.39 -26.02
N ASN A 494 4.04 -7.83 -25.28
CA ASN A 494 4.32 -6.85 -24.23
C ASN A 494 4.02 -7.34 -22.80
N LEU A 495 3.04 -8.22 -22.61
CA LEU A 495 2.71 -8.76 -21.29
C LEU A 495 3.63 -9.93 -20.92
N LEU A 496 3.92 -10.04 -19.63
CA LEU A 496 4.68 -11.13 -19.02
C LEU A 496 3.87 -12.43 -19.05
N PHE A 497 2.57 -12.36 -18.77
CA PHE A 497 1.63 -13.50 -18.83
C PHE A 497 0.43 -13.16 -19.72
N VAL A 498 0.00 -14.10 -20.56
CA VAL A 498 -1.12 -13.95 -21.49
C VAL A 498 -1.89 -15.25 -21.55
N GLY A 499 -3.20 -15.16 -21.36
CA GLY A 499 -4.11 -16.28 -21.58
C GLY A 499 -4.28 -16.58 -23.08
N GLN A 500 -5.48 -16.95 -23.49
CA GLN A 500 -5.79 -17.19 -24.91
C GLN A 500 -6.04 -15.88 -25.69
N GLY A 501 -5.00 -15.05 -25.86
CA GLY A 501 -5.09 -13.76 -26.53
C GLY A 501 -5.80 -12.66 -25.73
N LYS A 502 -5.89 -12.84 -24.40
CA LYS A 502 -6.42 -11.88 -23.43
C LYS A 502 -5.52 -11.84 -22.18
N PRO A 503 -5.46 -10.74 -21.42
CA PRO A 503 -4.83 -10.73 -20.11
C PRO A 503 -5.52 -11.72 -19.16
N PHE A 504 -4.79 -12.22 -18.17
CA PHE A 504 -5.41 -12.95 -17.06
C PHE A 504 -6.17 -12.00 -16.14
N THR A 505 -7.14 -12.52 -15.41
CA THR A 505 -7.82 -11.80 -14.33
C THR A 505 -7.34 -12.28 -12.96
N THR A 506 -7.72 -11.54 -11.93
CA THR A 506 -7.49 -11.95 -10.53
C THR A 506 -8.26 -13.24 -10.19
N ASP A 507 -9.39 -13.46 -10.85
CA ASP A 507 -10.22 -14.65 -10.66
C ASP A 507 -9.59 -15.86 -11.33
N ASP A 508 -8.95 -15.68 -12.49
CA ASP A 508 -8.18 -16.74 -13.13
C ASP A 508 -7.11 -17.26 -12.14
N ILE A 509 -6.31 -16.37 -11.54
CA ILE A 509 -5.30 -16.75 -10.51
C ILE A 509 -5.95 -17.41 -9.29
N SER A 510 -7.07 -16.86 -8.80
CA SER A 510 -7.78 -17.40 -7.63
C SER A 510 -8.36 -18.80 -7.88
N ASN A 511 -8.94 -19.03 -9.05
CA ASN A 511 -9.49 -20.31 -9.46
C ASN A 511 -8.38 -21.36 -9.61
N VAL A 512 -7.22 -20.94 -10.13
CA VAL A 512 -6.06 -21.81 -10.28
C VAL A 512 -5.47 -22.16 -8.93
N MET A 513 -5.35 -21.19 -8.02
CA MET A 513 -4.91 -21.45 -6.66
C MET A 513 -5.82 -22.48 -5.96
N VAL A 514 -7.15 -22.34 -6.09
CA VAL A 514 -8.08 -23.36 -5.56
C VAL A 514 -7.83 -24.71 -6.22
N ARG A 515 -7.75 -24.76 -7.55
CA ARG A 515 -7.56 -25.99 -8.33
C ARG A 515 -6.27 -26.74 -7.95
N GLU A 516 -5.15 -26.04 -7.78
CA GLU A 516 -3.88 -26.69 -7.52
C GLU A 516 -3.68 -27.07 -6.04
N THR A 517 -4.36 -26.39 -5.11
CA THR A 517 -4.14 -26.56 -3.66
C THR A 517 -5.19 -27.42 -2.95
N ILE A 518 -6.41 -27.55 -3.50
CA ILE A 518 -7.54 -28.22 -2.83
C ILE A 518 -7.27 -29.69 -2.50
N ASP A 519 -6.55 -30.43 -3.34
CA ASP A 519 -6.22 -31.84 -3.11
C ASP A 519 -5.31 -32.05 -1.89
N ILE A 520 -4.51 -31.04 -1.54
CA ILE A 520 -3.52 -31.10 -0.45
C ILE A 520 -4.09 -30.49 0.83
N LEU A 521 -4.81 -29.36 0.71
CA LEU A 521 -5.37 -28.65 1.86
C LEU A 521 -6.73 -29.23 2.31
N GLY A 522 -7.50 -29.83 1.40
CA GLY A 522 -8.86 -30.30 1.66
C GLY A 522 -9.93 -29.19 1.70
N TRP A 523 -9.56 -27.95 1.36
CA TRP A 523 -10.46 -26.80 1.31
C TRP A 523 -9.98 -25.76 0.29
N SER A 524 -10.87 -24.88 -0.16
CA SER A 524 -10.58 -23.89 -1.21
C SER A 524 -9.79 -22.69 -0.68
N MET A 525 -8.53 -22.55 -1.11
CA MET A 525 -7.69 -21.39 -0.84
C MET A 525 -7.63 -20.46 -2.07
N THR A 526 -8.10 -19.22 -1.92
CA THR A 526 -7.97 -18.15 -2.92
C THR A 526 -6.77 -17.26 -2.65
N ILE A 527 -6.38 -16.39 -3.60
CA ILE A 527 -5.21 -15.51 -3.45
C ILE A 527 -5.30 -14.58 -2.24
N SER A 528 -6.51 -14.13 -1.88
CA SER A 528 -6.74 -13.24 -0.73
C SER A 528 -6.47 -13.98 0.58
N ILE A 529 -6.92 -15.24 0.66
CA ILE A 529 -6.65 -16.11 1.80
C ILE A 529 -5.14 -16.42 1.88
N TRP A 530 -4.52 -16.76 0.75
CA TRP A 530 -3.08 -17.00 0.66
C TRP A 530 -2.28 -15.79 1.15
N ARG A 531 -2.62 -14.56 0.75
CA ARG A 531 -1.95 -13.35 1.22
C ARG A 531 -1.96 -13.24 2.74
N HIS A 532 -3.07 -13.55 3.41
CA HIS A 532 -3.13 -13.57 4.87
C HIS A 532 -2.23 -14.64 5.48
N ILE A 533 -2.23 -15.85 4.92
CA ILE A 533 -1.41 -16.99 5.37
C ILE A 533 0.08 -16.69 5.18
N ASN A 534 0.49 -16.22 4.00
CA ASN A 534 1.85 -15.82 3.68
C ASN A 534 2.37 -14.75 4.65
N ILE A 535 1.59 -13.68 4.89
CA ILE A 535 1.98 -12.62 5.85
C ILE A 535 2.16 -13.20 7.26
N ALA A 536 1.31 -14.14 7.68
CA ALA A 536 1.43 -14.74 9.00
C ALA A 536 2.72 -15.54 9.14
N PHE A 537 3.03 -16.45 8.20
CA PHE A 537 4.28 -17.20 8.22
C PHE A 537 5.51 -16.28 8.15
N ARG A 538 5.52 -15.30 7.24
CA ARG A 538 6.62 -14.33 7.13
C ARG A 538 6.88 -13.58 8.43
N ARG A 539 5.83 -13.11 9.12
CA ARG A 539 5.97 -12.41 10.42
C ARG A 539 6.56 -13.26 11.54
N LYS A 540 6.43 -14.59 11.46
CA LYS A 540 6.93 -15.50 12.49
C LYS A 540 8.34 -16.00 12.21
N HIS A 541 8.67 -16.19 10.94
CA HIS A 541 9.91 -16.83 10.51
C HIS A 541 10.96 -15.86 9.98
N LEU A 542 10.57 -14.70 9.46
CA LEU A 542 11.48 -13.72 8.88
C LEU A 542 11.59 -12.51 9.81
N SER A 543 12.81 -12.09 10.11
CA SER A 543 13.08 -10.83 10.81
C SER A 543 12.60 -9.65 9.95
N GLU A 544 11.95 -8.67 10.58
CA GLU A 544 11.75 -7.38 9.90
C GLU A 544 13.12 -6.81 9.56
N VAL A 545 13.37 -6.52 8.29
CA VAL A 545 14.58 -5.81 7.89
C VAL A 545 14.42 -4.40 8.43
N ASP A 546 15.19 -4.08 9.47
CA ASP A 546 15.41 -2.69 9.89
C ASP A 546 16.02 -1.96 8.69
N THR A 547 15.21 -1.20 7.96
CA THR A 547 15.70 -0.24 6.96
C THR A 547 16.34 0.97 7.65
N GLU A 548 17.00 0.76 8.79
CA GLU A 548 17.66 1.77 9.62
C GLU A 548 19.05 2.16 9.09
N ASP A 549 19.55 1.57 8.00
CA ASP A 549 20.78 2.01 7.33
C ASP A 549 20.56 3.27 6.47
N SER A 550 20.23 4.34 7.19
CA SER A 550 20.33 5.73 6.76
C SER A 550 21.77 6.26 6.86
N ASN A 551 22.78 5.36 6.91
CA ASN A 551 24.20 5.71 7.09
C ASN A 551 24.91 6.12 5.80
N ALA A 552 24.26 6.02 4.62
CA ALA A 552 24.75 6.59 3.36
C ALA A 552 24.62 8.13 3.28
N ASN A 553 24.60 8.83 4.42
CA ASN A 553 24.33 10.28 4.51
C ASN A 553 25.60 11.14 4.62
N PHE A 554 26.78 10.54 4.82
CA PHE A 554 28.02 11.30 5.02
C PHE A 554 28.71 11.71 3.70
N ASN A 555 28.61 10.90 2.64
CA ASN A 555 29.23 11.22 1.34
C ASN A 555 28.45 12.29 0.56
N ALA A 556 27.11 12.27 0.57
CA ALA A 556 26.27 13.28 -0.09
C ALA A 556 26.38 14.67 0.59
N GLN A 557 26.54 14.72 1.91
CA GLN A 557 26.78 15.97 2.64
C GLN A 557 28.14 16.60 2.34
N GLN A 558 29.09 15.84 1.79
CA GLN A 558 30.41 16.32 1.42
C GLN A 558 30.43 17.02 0.04
N ALA A 559 29.40 16.80 -0.81
CA ALA A 559 29.29 17.37 -2.16
C ALA A 559 28.45 18.66 -2.25
N GLY A 560 27.76 19.07 -1.18
CA GLY A 560 27.10 20.38 -1.10
C GLY A 560 25.72 20.51 -1.75
N HIS A 561 24.98 19.41 -1.95
CA HIS A 561 23.61 19.43 -2.49
C HIS A 561 22.62 18.64 -1.62
N SER A 562 21.31 18.92 -1.77
CA SER A 562 20.24 18.22 -1.05
C SER A 562 19.80 16.96 -1.79
N LYS A 563 19.76 15.81 -1.10
CA LYS A 563 19.53 14.44 -1.63
C LYS A 563 18.34 14.30 -2.61
N GLY A 564 17.25 15.07 -2.44
CA GLY A 564 16.11 15.03 -3.37
C GLY A 564 16.40 15.51 -4.80
N LEU A 565 17.45 16.32 -4.99
CA LEU A 565 17.88 16.80 -6.32
C LEU A 565 19.03 15.96 -6.90
N GLU A 566 19.86 15.36 -6.05
CA GLU A 566 21.02 14.54 -6.43
C GLU A 566 20.56 13.13 -6.87
N ASP A 567 19.65 12.49 -6.11
CA ASP A 567 19.03 11.21 -6.46
C ASP A 567 18.13 11.30 -7.72
N GLN A 568 17.63 12.50 -8.06
CA GLN A 568 16.82 12.74 -9.27
C GLN A 568 17.62 13.16 -10.51
N PHE A 569 18.80 13.78 -10.37
CA PHE A 569 19.50 14.39 -11.52
C PHE A 569 20.99 14.11 -11.63
N TYR A 570 21.71 13.76 -10.56
CA TYR A 570 23.16 13.57 -10.59
C TYR A 570 23.61 12.52 -9.57
N GLY A 571 23.79 11.26 -10.02
CA GLY A 571 24.24 10.18 -9.14
C GLY A 571 23.58 8.82 -9.40
N LEU A 572 22.75 8.68 -10.43
CA LEU A 572 22.27 7.37 -10.86
C LEU A 572 23.48 6.54 -11.33
N SER A 573 23.89 5.53 -10.56
CA SER A 573 24.50 4.37 -11.20
C SER A 573 23.50 3.89 -12.26
N GLN A 574 23.97 3.32 -13.38
CA GLN A 574 23.08 2.79 -14.42
C GLN A 574 22.12 1.69 -13.89
N HIS A 575 22.21 1.34 -12.59
CA HIS A 575 21.41 0.37 -11.86
C HIS A 575 20.35 0.96 -10.91
N ALA A 576 20.25 2.28 -10.75
CA ALA A 576 19.23 2.88 -9.90
C ALA A 576 17.84 2.85 -10.59
N LEU A 577 17.01 1.89 -10.19
CA LEU A 577 15.60 1.79 -10.59
C LEU A 577 14.82 3.02 -10.11
N ALA A 578 14.70 4.03 -10.98
CA ALA A 578 13.76 5.17 -10.92
C ALA A 578 13.29 5.57 -9.50
N GLY A 579 14.24 5.94 -8.63
CA GLY A 579 13.98 6.49 -7.30
C GLY A 579 14.28 5.59 -6.09
N ILE A 580 14.73 4.34 -6.29
CA ILE A 580 15.32 3.52 -5.21
C ILE A 580 16.85 3.63 -5.27
N PRO A 581 17.53 4.10 -4.21
CA PRO A 581 18.98 4.00 -4.08
C PRO A 581 19.46 2.55 -4.24
N GLU A 582 20.58 2.32 -4.93
CA GLU A 582 21.16 0.99 -5.17
C GLU A 582 21.30 0.18 -3.86
N ASP A 583 21.68 0.84 -2.77
CA ASP A 583 21.84 0.26 -1.44
C ASP A 583 20.56 -0.38 -0.88
N LEU A 584 19.38 0.04 -1.35
CA LEU A 584 18.09 -0.53 -0.95
C LEU A 584 17.64 -1.69 -1.85
N LEU A 585 18.24 -1.90 -3.02
CA LEU A 585 17.87 -3.00 -3.92
C LEU A 585 18.25 -4.36 -3.33
N PHE A 586 19.42 -4.47 -2.72
CA PHE A 586 19.89 -5.74 -2.12
C PHE A 586 19.02 -6.23 -0.95
N PRO A 587 18.61 -5.38 0.02
CA PRO A 587 17.64 -5.76 1.03
C PRO A 587 16.34 -6.34 0.48
N PHE A 588 15.78 -5.76 -0.60
CA PHE A 588 14.58 -6.30 -1.25
C PHE A 588 14.82 -7.71 -1.82
N MET A 589 15.98 -7.94 -2.45
CA MET A 589 16.33 -9.25 -2.96
C MET A 589 16.46 -10.25 -1.81
N HIS A 590 17.17 -9.88 -0.73
CA HIS A 590 17.36 -10.76 0.43
C HIS A 590 16.04 -11.15 1.10
N VAL A 591 15.07 -10.24 1.23
CA VAL A 591 13.73 -10.60 1.76
C VAL A 591 13.04 -11.65 0.89
N SER A 592 13.25 -11.60 -0.43
CA SER A 592 12.71 -12.61 -1.36
C SER A 592 13.44 -13.94 -1.21
N ILE A 593 14.77 -13.92 -1.09
CA ILE A 593 15.60 -15.12 -0.85
C ILE A 593 15.27 -15.78 0.48
N ASP A 594 15.18 -15.01 1.57
CA ASP A 594 14.86 -15.55 2.90
C ASP A 594 13.47 -16.22 2.91
N TYR A 595 12.51 -15.64 2.17
CA TYR A 595 11.22 -16.28 1.99
C TYR A 595 11.32 -17.58 1.19
N GLN A 596 12.07 -17.61 0.09
CA GLN A 596 12.30 -18.82 -0.71
C GLN A 596 12.94 -19.93 0.13
N MET A 597 13.87 -19.57 1.01
CA MET A 597 14.50 -20.49 1.96
C MET A 597 13.50 -21.05 2.98
N LEU A 598 12.58 -20.21 3.50
CA LEU A 598 11.53 -20.64 4.43
C LEU A 598 10.60 -21.69 3.80
N ILE A 599 10.20 -21.47 2.55
CA ILE A 599 9.28 -22.37 1.83
C ILE A 599 9.99 -23.53 1.11
N LYS A 600 11.31 -23.64 1.24
CA LYS A 600 12.16 -24.70 0.68
C LYS A 600 12.10 -24.81 -0.85
N VAL A 601 12.05 -23.67 -1.55
CA VAL A 601 12.25 -23.61 -3.01
C VAL A 601 13.66 -23.09 -3.32
N VAL A 602 14.25 -23.48 -4.46
CA VAL A 602 15.63 -23.11 -4.78
C VAL A 602 15.74 -21.59 -4.98
N PRO A 603 16.58 -20.91 -4.19
CA PRO A 603 16.61 -19.45 -4.18
C PRO A 603 17.16 -18.86 -5.48
N GLY A 604 16.67 -17.67 -5.82
CA GLY A 604 17.11 -16.91 -6.98
C GLY A 604 18.59 -16.49 -6.91
N GLY A 605 19.13 -16.12 -8.08
CA GLY A 605 20.51 -15.61 -8.18
C GLY A 605 21.59 -16.66 -8.36
N LEU A 606 21.22 -17.94 -8.53
CA LEU A 606 22.16 -19.05 -8.70
C LEU A 606 22.52 -19.35 -10.17
N GLY A 607 21.76 -18.81 -11.13
CA GLY A 607 21.99 -19.06 -12.56
C GLY A 607 21.82 -20.53 -12.97
N LEU A 608 20.91 -21.25 -12.29
CA LEU A 608 20.61 -22.65 -12.57
C LEU A 608 19.56 -22.77 -13.67
N LYS A 609 19.56 -23.92 -14.36
CA LYS A 609 18.45 -24.31 -15.23
C LYS A 609 17.26 -24.71 -14.39
N TYR A 610 16.05 -24.56 -14.93
CA TYR A 610 14.82 -24.96 -14.23
C TYR A 610 14.86 -26.45 -13.82
N GLN A 611 15.50 -27.32 -14.60
CA GLN A 611 15.67 -28.75 -14.30
C GLN A 611 16.53 -29.01 -13.05
N ASP A 612 17.50 -28.12 -12.77
CA ASP A 612 18.41 -28.21 -11.62
C ASP A 612 17.94 -27.32 -10.45
N ALA A 613 16.79 -26.65 -10.60
CA ALA A 613 16.26 -25.66 -9.67
C ALA A 613 14.91 -26.05 -9.05
N THR A 614 14.47 -27.28 -9.24
CA THR A 614 13.23 -27.80 -8.63
C THR A 614 13.36 -27.93 -7.11
N ALA A 615 12.23 -27.96 -6.40
CA ALA A 615 12.16 -27.95 -4.94
C ALA A 615 12.83 -29.19 -4.31
N ASP A 616 12.89 -30.32 -5.02
CA ASP A 616 13.66 -31.50 -4.59
C ASP A 616 15.18 -31.25 -4.58
N GLN A 617 15.66 -30.29 -5.36
CA GLN A 617 17.07 -29.85 -5.38
C GLN A 617 17.37 -28.80 -4.30
N PHE A 618 16.39 -28.34 -3.53
CA PHE A 618 16.58 -27.32 -2.49
C PHE A 618 17.70 -27.70 -1.51
N ALA A 619 17.71 -28.93 -1.00
CA ALA A 619 18.71 -29.39 -0.03
C ALA A 619 20.15 -29.35 -0.59
N VAL A 620 20.32 -29.50 -1.91
CA VAL A 620 21.62 -29.45 -2.60
C VAL A 620 22.12 -28.01 -2.73
N HIS A 621 21.19 -27.06 -2.93
CA HIS A 621 21.52 -25.68 -3.28
C HIS A 621 21.34 -24.68 -2.12
N GLN A 622 20.71 -25.06 -1.01
CA GLN A 622 20.48 -24.18 0.15
C GLN A 622 21.77 -23.55 0.69
N ALA A 623 22.90 -24.26 0.64
CA ALA A 623 24.19 -23.76 1.12
C ALA A 623 24.86 -22.77 0.17
N LYS A 624 24.41 -22.70 -1.09
CA LYS A 624 24.88 -21.77 -2.11
C LYS A 624 24.04 -20.49 -2.16
N ALA A 625 22.98 -20.41 -1.37
CA ALA A 625 22.10 -19.25 -1.30
C ALA A 625 22.90 -17.99 -0.92
N PRO A 626 22.64 -16.84 -1.56
CA PRO A 626 23.22 -15.57 -1.14
C PRO A 626 22.81 -15.28 0.32
N SER A 627 23.74 -15.29 1.27
CA SER A 627 23.42 -15.06 2.68
C SER A 627 23.31 -13.56 3.01
N SER A 628 22.29 -13.19 3.78
CA SER A 628 22.12 -11.83 4.31
C SER A 628 23.27 -11.37 5.24
N SER A 629 24.11 -12.29 5.74
CA SER A 629 25.22 -12.03 6.65
C SER A 629 26.58 -11.77 5.97
N SER A 630 26.68 -11.97 4.65
CA SER A 630 27.90 -11.66 3.89
C SER A 630 27.66 -10.42 3.04
N ALA A 631 28.07 -9.26 3.55
CA ALA A 631 28.32 -8.10 2.71
C ALA A 631 29.42 -8.48 1.70
N GLU A 632 29.02 -8.93 0.51
CA GLU A 632 29.92 -9.09 -0.62
C GLU A 632 30.39 -7.69 -1.02
N HIS A 633 31.52 -7.25 -0.46
CA HIS A 633 32.31 -6.18 -1.06
C HIS A 633 32.74 -6.65 -2.45
N ILE A 634 31.98 -6.27 -3.48
CA ILE A 634 32.43 -6.38 -4.87
C ILE A 634 33.60 -5.40 -5.02
N VAL A 635 34.80 -5.90 -4.81
CA VAL A 635 36.03 -5.24 -5.23
C VAL A 635 36.02 -5.23 -6.77
N LEU A 636 35.58 -4.12 -7.35
CA LEU A 636 35.84 -3.82 -8.76
C LEU A 636 37.36 -3.81 -8.95
N ARG A 637 37.91 -4.96 -9.38
CA ARG A 637 39.29 -5.02 -9.88
C ARG A 637 39.38 -4.11 -11.10
N ARG A 638 40.00 -2.95 -10.88
CA ARG A 638 40.40 -2.00 -11.92
C ARG A 638 41.35 -2.74 -12.89
N VAL A 639 40.83 -3.22 -14.01
CA VAL A 639 41.66 -3.69 -15.12
C VAL A 639 42.26 -2.45 -15.76
N VAL A 640 43.55 -2.23 -15.53
CA VAL A 640 44.36 -1.24 -16.23
C VAL A 640 44.43 -1.68 -17.71
N PRO A 641 44.16 -0.80 -18.70
CA PRO A 641 44.30 -1.19 -20.10
C PRO A 641 45.78 -1.43 -20.42
N GLN A 642 46.17 -2.69 -20.60
CA GLN A 642 47.41 -3.00 -21.31
C GLN A 642 47.15 -2.83 -22.81
N GLN A 643 47.98 -1.99 -23.44
CA GLN A 643 48.04 -1.84 -24.88
C GLN A 643 48.33 -3.21 -25.52
N VAL A 644 47.39 -3.70 -26.34
CA VAL A 644 47.61 -4.87 -27.18
C VAL A 644 47.96 -4.40 -28.58
N GLU A 645 49.24 -4.53 -28.92
CA GLU A 645 49.75 -4.46 -30.28
C GLU A 645 49.08 -5.55 -31.15
N THR A 646 48.68 -5.17 -32.36
CA THR A 646 48.09 -6.08 -33.34
C THR A 646 49.19 -6.80 -34.13
N PRO A 647 49.18 -8.15 -34.22
CA PRO A 647 49.98 -8.87 -35.20
C PRO A 647 49.16 -9.22 -36.46
N PRO A 648 49.85 -9.44 -37.61
CA PRO A 648 49.23 -9.39 -38.93
C PRO A 648 48.61 -10.72 -39.36
N ARG A 649 47.64 -10.59 -40.28
CA ARG A 649 46.99 -11.69 -41.00
C ARG A 649 48.00 -12.48 -41.85
N SER A 650 47.93 -13.81 -41.80
CA SER A 650 48.40 -14.66 -42.90
C SER A 650 47.49 -15.87 -43.12
N SER A 651 47.15 -16.06 -44.39
CA SER A 651 46.34 -17.08 -45.04
C SER A 651 46.97 -18.47 -45.10
N ALA A 652 46.16 -19.53 -44.95
CA ALA A 652 46.27 -20.78 -45.73
C ALA A 652 45.03 -21.69 -45.51
N ASP A 653 44.28 -21.93 -46.60
CA ASP A 653 43.62 -23.17 -47.05
C ASP A 653 43.77 -24.43 -46.14
N ARG A 654 42.80 -25.35 -45.95
CA ARG A 654 41.92 -25.99 -46.94
C ARG A 654 40.93 -27.00 -46.31
N THR A 655 39.75 -27.10 -46.93
CA THR A 655 38.83 -28.28 -47.03
C THR A 655 38.18 -28.89 -45.78
N LEU A 656 36.85 -28.77 -45.69
CA LEU A 656 35.92 -29.86 -45.34
C LEU A 656 34.49 -29.56 -45.86
N VAL A 657 34.04 -30.48 -46.70
CA VAL A 657 32.72 -30.80 -47.28
C VAL A 657 31.51 -29.97 -46.83
N GLN A 658 30.85 -29.33 -47.81
CA GLN A 658 29.53 -28.69 -47.70
C GLN A 658 28.41 -29.74 -47.56
N ILE A 659 27.57 -29.58 -46.54
CA ILE A 659 26.15 -29.96 -46.59
C ILE A 659 25.35 -28.68 -46.39
N THR A 660 24.69 -28.21 -47.44
CA THR A 660 23.96 -26.95 -47.47
C THR A 660 22.56 -27.15 -46.85
N PRO A 661 22.17 -26.42 -45.79
CA PRO A 661 20.76 -26.33 -45.38
C PRO A 661 19.97 -25.40 -46.33
N PRO A 662 18.64 -25.57 -46.47
CA PRO A 662 17.83 -24.74 -47.34
C PRO A 662 17.82 -23.28 -46.87
N SER A 663 17.82 -22.35 -47.84
CA SER A 663 17.99 -20.93 -47.59
C SER A 663 16.72 -20.26 -47.07
N VAL A 664 16.90 -19.18 -46.30
CA VAL A 664 15.85 -18.27 -45.78
C VAL A 664 14.87 -17.75 -46.86
N GLN A 665 15.21 -17.91 -48.15
CA GLN A 665 14.35 -17.51 -49.27
C GLN A 665 13.13 -18.43 -49.44
N ASP A 666 13.21 -19.71 -49.08
CA ASP A 666 12.09 -20.67 -49.24
C ASP A 666 10.94 -20.38 -48.25
N ILE A 667 11.27 -19.82 -47.07
CA ILE A 667 10.27 -19.40 -46.07
C ILE A 667 9.60 -18.08 -46.48
N ARG A 668 10.32 -17.18 -47.18
CA ARG A 668 9.75 -15.90 -47.64
C ARG A 668 8.77 -16.05 -48.81
N GLN A 669 8.94 -17.07 -49.66
CA GLN A 669 8.08 -17.26 -50.83
C GLN A 669 6.64 -17.70 -50.48
N LEU A 670 6.43 -18.36 -49.33
CA LEU A 670 5.10 -18.72 -48.81
C LEU A 670 4.21 -17.51 -48.47
N PHE A 671 4.77 -16.29 -48.36
CA PHE A 671 4.04 -15.09 -47.92
C PHE A 671 3.74 -14.06 -49.02
N SER A 672 3.92 -14.43 -50.31
CA SER A 672 3.77 -13.49 -51.43
C SER A 672 2.50 -13.74 -52.28
N ARG A 673 1.32 -13.53 -51.70
CA ARG A 673 0.09 -13.26 -52.47
C ARG A 673 -0.67 -12.07 -51.87
N ARG A 674 -0.50 -10.90 -52.50
CA ARG A 674 -1.26 -9.67 -52.19
C ARG A 674 -2.68 -9.77 -52.73
N PRO A 675 -3.69 -9.28 -52.01
CA PRO A 675 -4.90 -8.77 -52.64
C PRO A 675 -4.77 -7.27 -52.92
N THR A 676 -5.31 -6.92 -54.09
CA THR A 676 -5.54 -5.65 -54.77
C THR A 676 -5.78 -4.40 -53.92
N GLN A 677 -5.13 -3.30 -54.36
CA GLN A 677 -5.34 -1.92 -53.92
C GLN A 677 -6.80 -1.49 -54.01
N ALA A 678 -7.37 -1.02 -52.90
CA ALA A 678 -8.54 -0.15 -52.87
C ALA A 678 -8.21 1.12 -52.06
N ARG A 679 -8.47 2.27 -52.68
CA ARG A 679 -8.25 3.67 -52.24
C ARG A 679 -8.28 3.90 -50.72
N MET A 680 -7.20 4.50 -50.20
CA MET A 680 -7.15 5.17 -48.90
C MET A 680 -8.11 6.36 -48.88
N LYS A 681 -9.08 6.34 -47.96
CA LYS A 681 -9.67 7.55 -47.37
C LYS A 681 -9.09 7.67 -45.96
N GLN A 682 -8.47 8.80 -45.67
CA GLN A 682 -8.05 9.18 -44.31
C GLN A 682 -9.27 9.18 -43.39
N LEU A 683 -9.24 8.36 -42.36
CA LEU A 683 -10.18 8.35 -41.24
C LEU A 683 -9.34 8.25 -39.96
N GLU A 684 -9.47 9.26 -39.11
CA GLU A 684 -8.83 9.35 -37.80
C GLU A 684 -9.32 8.20 -36.88
N PRO A 685 -8.45 7.61 -36.05
CA PRO A 685 -8.83 6.45 -35.25
C PRO A 685 -9.63 6.86 -34.00
N LYS A 686 -10.92 6.49 -33.98
CA LYS A 686 -11.71 6.40 -32.75
C LYS A 686 -11.17 5.25 -31.89
N GLN A 687 -10.81 5.57 -30.65
CA GLN A 687 -10.49 4.61 -29.60
C GLN A 687 -11.72 3.77 -29.27
N THR A 688 -11.67 2.47 -29.55
CA THR A 688 -12.61 1.48 -29.01
C THR A 688 -11.90 0.73 -27.89
N VAL A 689 -12.21 1.13 -26.67
CA VAL A 689 -11.88 0.42 -25.43
C VAL A 689 -12.90 -0.71 -25.30
N ILE A 690 -12.42 -1.94 -25.11
CA ILE A 690 -13.25 -3.10 -24.79
C ILE A 690 -13.00 -3.44 -23.33
N ASP A 691 -14.04 -3.21 -22.54
CA ASP A 691 -14.19 -3.37 -21.10
C ASP A 691 -14.75 -4.76 -20.77
N LEU A 692 -14.21 -5.44 -19.74
CA LEU A 692 -14.85 -6.54 -18.99
C LEU A 692 -13.97 -6.97 -17.79
N THR A 693 -14.32 -6.60 -16.55
CA THR A 693 -13.99 -7.31 -15.29
C THR A 693 -14.89 -6.87 -14.13
N ASN A 694 -15.91 -7.67 -13.79
CA ASN A 694 -16.53 -7.65 -12.46
C ASN A 694 -15.52 -8.15 -11.42
N ASP A 695 -15.41 -7.46 -10.28
CA ASP A 695 -15.50 -8.11 -8.96
C ASP A 695 -15.41 -7.08 -7.81
N ASP A 696 -16.40 -7.21 -6.94
CA ASP A 696 -16.54 -6.60 -5.61
C ASP A 696 -15.75 -7.44 -4.59
N ASP A 697 -15.06 -6.76 -3.67
CA ASP A 697 -14.94 -7.05 -2.22
C ASP A 697 -13.53 -6.91 -1.58
N ASP A 698 -13.56 -6.18 -0.46
CA ASP A 698 -12.80 -6.36 0.78
C ASP A 698 -11.30 -6.02 0.88
N ASP A 699 -10.89 -4.80 0.51
CA ASP A 699 -9.57 -4.26 0.92
C ASP A 699 -9.57 -2.74 1.29
N ASP A 700 -10.73 -2.18 1.64
CA ASP A 700 -10.88 -0.73 1.87
C ASP A 700 -10.69 -0.25 3.32
N VAL A 701 -10.29 -1.11 4.26
CA VAL A 701 -10.28 -0.74 5.68
C VAL A 701 -8.94 -0.14 6.17
N ILE A 702 -7.83 -0.23 5.42
CA ILE A 702 -6.50 0.14 5.98
C ILE A 702 -6.00 1.55 5.58
N SER A 703 -6.55 2.22 4.54
CA SER A 703 -5.97 3.49 4.05
C SER A 703 -6.67 4.79 4.45
N MET A 704 -7.66 4.78 5.35
CA MET A 704 -8.38 6.02 5.77
C MET A 704 -8.00 6.56 7.17
N PHE A 705 -7.06 5.96 7.90
CA PHE A 705 -6.79 6.31 9.31
C PHE A 705 -5.90 7.54 9.55
N SER A 706 -5.71 8.47 8.61
CA SER A 706 -4.86 9.66 8.83
C SER A 706 -5.58 11.02 8.80
N SER A 707 -6.91 11.09 8.69
CA SER A 707 -7.63 12.36 8.76
C SER A 707 -8.86 12.20 9.63
N SER A 708 -8.74 12.54 10.93
CA SER A 708 -9.79 13.07 11.80
C SER A 708 -9.33 13.07 13.26
N PHE A 709 -8.53 14.06 13.65
CA PHE A 709 -8.27 14.32 15.07
C PHE A 709 -8.22 15.83 15.37
N GLU A 710 -9.18 16.60 14.86
CA GLU A 710 -9.35 18.00 15.23
C GLU A 710 -10.83 18.41 15.31
N VAL A 711 -11.65 17.79 16.17
CA VAL A 711 -12.92 18.42 16.60
C VAL A 711 -13.32 17.91 17.99
N PHE A 712 -12.61 18.29 19.06
CA PHE A 712 -13.15 18.14 20.44
C PHE A 712 -12.44 19.03 21.50
N SER A 713 -12.13 20.30 21.17
CA SER A 713 -11.52 21.25 22.13
C SER A 713 -12.33 22.53 22.38
N MET A 714 -13.62 22.55 22.05
CA MET A 714 -14.54 23.60 22.50
C MET A 714 -15.61 22.99 23.40
N LEU A 715 -15.72 23.51 24.63
CA LEU A 715 -16.66 23.17 25.72
C LEU A 715 -16.11 22.24 26.81
N MET A 716 -15.22 22.79 27.65
CA MET A 716 -15.10 22.59 29.11
C MET A 716 -14.02 23.60 29.56
N LEU A 717 -14.13 24.53 30.52
CA LEU A 717 -15.07 24.88 31.58
C LEU A 717 -14.71 26.32 31.99
N SER A 718 -15.72 27.15 32.25
CA SER A 718 -15.59 28.39 33.02
C SER A 718 -15.84 28.09 34.50
N CYS A 719 -15.03 28.69 35.40
CA CYS A 719 -15.25 29.05 36.83
C CYS A 719 -14.04 28.72 37.72
N PRO A 720 -13.84 29.41 38.86
CA PRO A 720 -13.64 30.84 39.04
C PRO A 720 -12.24 31.13 39.66
N VAL A 721 -11.83 32.39 39.59
CA VAL A 721 -10.63 32.91 40.25
C VAL A 721 -10.83 32.89 41.76
N THR A 722 -10.01 32.11 42.48
CA THR A 722 -9.86 32.22 43.94
C THR A 722 -8.41 32.58 44.25
N THR A 723 -8.26 33.68 45.00
CA THR A 723 -7.00 34.31 45.41
C THR A 723 -6.16 33.45 46.37
N SER A 724 -4.89 33.21 45.98
CA SER A 724 -3.62 33.09 46.76
C SER A 724 -3.56 32.21 48.05
N PRO A 725 -2.42 31.50 48.26
CA PRO A 725 -1.30 32.16 48.92
C PRO A 725 0.04 32.03 48.16
N THR A 726 0.72 33.16 48.05
CA THR A 726 2.13 33.34 47.70
C THR A 726 3.02 32.43 48.55
N ALA A 727 3.60 31.40 47.92
CA ALA A 727 4.84 30.78 48.38
C ALA A 727 5.96 31.27 47.45
N SER A 728 6.87 32.06 48.02
CA SER A 728 8.12 32.49 47.36
C SER A 728 8.91 31.29 46.85
N PRO A 729 9.45 31.31 45.61
CA PRO A 729 10.32 30.23 45.13
C PRO A 729 11.58 30.17 46.00
N SER A 730 11.89 28.98 46.51
CA SER A 730 13.14 28.73 47.23
C SER A 730 14.32 29.15 46.35
N LYS A 731 15.26 29.92 46.91
CA LYS A 731 16.51 30.28 46.24
C LYS A 731 17.23 28.99 45.84
N PHE A 732 17.41 28.79 44.54
CA PHE A 732 18.18 27.68 44.01
C PHE A 732 19.67 28.03 44.10
N ASP A 733 20.41 27.36 44.98
CA ASP A 733 21.86 27.46 45.04
C ASP A 733 22.46 26.48 44.01
N PRO A 734 23.12 26.97 42.94
CA PRO A 734 23.69 26.11 41.92
C PRO A 734 24.85 25.29 42.52
N PRO A 735 25.01 24.00 42.14
CA PRO A 735 26.04 23.15 42.71
C PRO A 735 27.44 23.70 42.43
N SER A 736 28.39 23.46 43.33
CA SER A 736 29.80 23.83 43.13
C SER A 736 30.47 22.90 42.11
N ASP A 737 31.55 23.35 41.48
CA ASP A 737 32.31 22.53 40.53
C ASP A 737 32.89 21.27 41.18
N ALA A 738 33.23 21.34 42.47
CA ALA A 738 33.65 20.19 43.25
C ALA A 738 32.55 19.13 43.37
N GLN A 739 31.29 19.54 43.52
CA GLN A 739 30.14 18.62 43.58
C GLN A 739 29.87 17.97 42.22
N LEU A 740 29.94 18.74 41.12
CA LEU A 740 29.77 18.20 39.77
C LEU A 740 30.84 17.15 39.44
N LEU A 741 32.10 17.44 39.77
CA LEU A 741 33.21 16.53 39.56
C LEU A 741 33.15 15.30 40.47
N ALA A 742 32.68 15.45 41.72
CA ALA A 742 32.49 14.33 42.63
C ALA A 742 31.47 13.32 42.10
N VAL A 743 30.33 13.77 41.56
CA VAL A 743 29.32 12.89 40.95
C VAL A 743 29.86 12.23 39.68
N LEU A 744 30.60 12.97 38.84
CA LEU A 744 31.25 12.36 37.68
C LEU A 744 32.20 11.23 38.09
N ARG A 745 33.03 11.44 39.12
CA ARG A 745 33.94 10.42 39.66
C ARG A 745 33.22 9.25 40.31
N GLN A 746 32.03 9.46 40.87
CA GLN A 746 31.20 8.37 41.36
C GLN A 746 30.66 7.50 40.21
N LEU A 747 30.35 8.09 39.06
CA LEU A 747 29.75 7.39 37.90
C LEU A 747 30.77 6.77 36.93
N GLU A 748 31.95 7.38 36.80
CA GLU A 748 33.00 6.96 35.84
C GLU A 748 34.26 6.42 36.52
N GLY A 749 34.42 6.61 37.84
CA GLY A 749 35.55 6.13 38.64
C GLY A 749 36.37 7.25 39.30
N PRO A 750 37.18 6.93 40.34
CA PRO A 750 37.80 7.94 41.22
C PRO A 750 38.76 8.91 40.53
N GLN A 751 39.34 8.48 39.41
CA GLN A 751 40.31 9.25 38.61
C GLN A 751 39.66 9.94 37.40
N ALA A 752 38.33 9.88 37.26
CA ALA A 752 37.64 10.50 36.15
C ALA A 752 37.76 12.04 36.20
N ASN A 753 38.00 12.62 35.03
CA ASN A 753 37.94 14.06 34.77
C ASN A 753 37.02 14.30 33.56
N TRP A 754 36.65 15.56 33.31
CA TRP A 754 35.85 15.93 32.15
C TRP A 754 36.57 15.52 30.85
N LYS A 755 35.86 14.83 29.95
CA LYS A 755 36.42 14.35 28.68
C LYS A 755 36.77 15.50 27.74
N THR A 756 35.93 16.54 27.72
CA THR A 756 36.18 17.77 26.97
C THR A 756 35.72 19.00 27.77
N PRO A 757 36.23 20.20 27.46
CA PRO A 757 35.75 21.46 28.05
C PRO A 757 34.24 21.67 27.84
N GLU A 758 33.72 21.27 26.69
CA GLU A 758 32.30 21.41 26.33
C GLU A 758 31.42 20.46 27.14
N GLN A 759 31.93 19.28 27.53
CA GLN A 759 31.22 18.39 28.45
C GLN A 759 31.01 19.07 29.81
N TYR A 760 32.06 19.70 30.35
CA TYR A 760 31.96 20.48 31.60
C TYR A 760 31.00 21.66 31.44
N GLN A 761 31.14 22.44 30.37
CA GLN A 761 30.24 23.57 30.08
C GLN A 761 28.78 23.13 29.99
N ALA A 762 28.51 21.99 29.33
CA ALA A 762 27.16 21.44 29.19
C ALA A 762 26.56 21.04 30.54
N VAL A 763 27.32 20.31 31.36
CA VAL A 763 26.89 19.92 32.69
C VAL A 763 26.68 21.15 33.58
N ARG A 764 27.59 22.13 33.53
CA ARG A 764 27.49 23.39 34.29
C ARG A 764 26.26 24.20 33.89
N ALA A 765 26.00 24.38 32.59
CA ALA A 765 24.86 25.14 32.08
C ALA A 765 23.51 24.53 32.48
N VAL A 766 23.40 23.20 32.42
CA VAL A 766 22.19 22.48 32.86
C VAL A 766 22.03 22.50 34.38
N ALA A 767 23.14 22.44 35.12
CA ALA A 767 23.13 22.51 36.58
C ALA A 767 22.79 23.93 37.11
N ASP A 768 23.21 24.99 36.42
CA ASP A 768 22.99 26.39 36.80
C ASP A 768 21.51 26.81 36.73
N TRP A 769 20.71 26.15 35.90
CA TRP A 769 19.27 26.40 35.74
C TRP A 769 18.90 27.89 35.48
N LYS A 770 19.76 28.62 34.76
CA LYS A 770 19.58 30.05 34.43
C LYS A 770 18.78 30.31 33.14
N GLY A 771 18.59 29.29 32.30
CA GLY A 771 17.96 29.41 30.98
C GLY A 771 17.98 28.08 30.22
N ASP A 772 17.33 28.00 29.07
CA ASP A 772 17.32 26.78 28.25
C ASP A 772 18.71 26.50 27.65
N VAL A 773 19.02 25.23 27.40
CA VAL A 773 20.35 24.79 26.94
C VAL A 773 20.23 23.99 25.66
N MET A 774 21.15 24.22 24.72
CA MET A 774 21.24 23.45 23.48
C MET A 774 22.67 22.94 23.30
N ILE A 775 22.81 21.62 23.27
CA ILE A 775 24.09 20.90 23.25
C ILE A 775 24.25 20.23 21.88
N ALA A 776 25.20 20.71 21.09
CA ALA A 776 25.58 20.15 19.79
C ALA A 776 26.99 19.55 19.90
N SER A 777 27.13 18.23 19.97
CA SER A 777 28.45 17.62 20.12
C SER A 777 28.43 16.18 19.61
N ALA A 778 29.53 15.66 19.06
CA ALA A 778 29.59 14.32 18.47
C ALA A 778 29.02 13.20 19.36
N THR A 779 28.54 12.11 18.76
CA THR A 779 28.17 10.91 19.53
C THR A 779 29.39 10.38 20.29
N GLY A 780 29.19 9.94 21.54
CA GLY A 780 30.28 9.51 22.42
C GLY A 780 31.03 10.62 23.19
N SER A 781 30.78 11.91 22.91
CA SER A 781 31.42 13.05 23.60
C SER A 781 31.00 13.25 25.06
N GLY A 782 30.01 12.48 25.53
CA GLY A 782 29.56 12.51 26.92
C GLY A 782 28.31 13.37 27.19
N LYS A 783 27.52 13.72 26.16
CA LYS A 783 26.25 14.48 26.28
C LYS A 783 25.30 13.93 27.36
N THR A 784 25.22 12.61 27.51
CA THR A 784 24.40 11.92 28.53
C THR A 784 24.66 12.44 29.95
N MET A 785 25.92 12.78 30.27
CA MET A 785 26.26 13.28 31.61
C MET A 785 25.66 14.66 31.90
N ALA A 786 25.38 15.47 30.87
CA ALA A 786 24.73 16.77 31.03
C ALA A 786 23.29 16.66 31.55
N ALA A 787 22.59 15.55 31.24
CA ALA A 787 21.27 15.28 31.78
C ALA A 787 21.34 14.52 33.13
N VAL A 788 22.26 13.57 33.25
CA VAL A 788 22.34 12.66 34.40
C VAL A 788 22.89 13.34 35.66
N ILE A 789 24.01 14.07 35.57
CA ILE A 789 24.67 14.64 36.76
C ILE A 789 23.75 15.64 37.50
N PRO A 790 23.08 16.59 36.81
CA PRO A 790 22.16 17.51 37.48
C PRO A 790 20.93 16.79 38.09
N ALA A 791 20.45 15.72 37.47
CA ALA A 791 19.32 14.93 37.99
C ALA A 791 19.65 14.15 39.27
N LEU A 792 20.93 13.87 39.53
CA LEU A 792 21.40 13.22 40.75
C LEU A 792 21.73 14.22 41.87
N LEU A 793 21.99 15.48 41.53
CA LEU A 793 22.35 16.53 42.48
C LEU A 793 21.15 17.25 43.08
N ASP A 794 20.03 17.33 42.35
CA ASP A 794 18.78 17.86 42.89
C ASP A 794 17.71 16.79 43.07
N ASN A 795 16.81 17.01 44.03
CA ASN A 795 15.71 16.10 44.33
C ASN A 795 14.46 16.44 43.50
N GLN A 796 14.63 16.78 42.21
CA GLN A 796 13.53 17.10 41.28
C GLN A 796 13.49 16.07 40.13
N TYR A 797 12.46 16.11 39.29
CA TYR A 797 12.36 15.18 38.16
C TYR A 797 13.03 15.75 36.91
N THR A 798 13.79 14.89 36.23
CA THR A 798 14.35 15.13 34.89
C THR A 798 13.72 14.14 33.92
N VAL A 799 12.96 14.66 32.95
CA VAL A 799 12.27 13.85 31.94
C VAL A 799 13.13 13.79 30.69
N ILE A 800 13.55 12.59 30.28
CA ILE A 800 14.25 12.37 29.01
C ILE A 800 13.21 11.95 27.97
N VAL A 801 13.08 12.75 26.92
CA VAL A 801 12.14 12.53 25.82
C VAL A 801 12.89 11.96 24.63
N LEU A 802 12.49 10.77 24.20
CA LEU A 802 13.24 9.99 23.22
C LEU A 802 12.42 9.82 21.93
N PRO A 803 12.96 10.16 20.75
CA PRO A 803 12.22 10.09 19.48
C PRO A 803 12.05 8.65 18.99
N LEU A 804 12.96 7.74 19.35
CA LEU A 804 13.02 6.35 18.88
C LEU A 804 12.96 5.36 20.06
N ILE A 805 12.42 4.16 19.82
CA ILE A 805 12.37 3.10 20.83
C ILE A 805 13.77 2.55 21.12
N ALA A 806 14.61 2.38 20.10
CA ALA A 806 16.01 1.96 20.26
C ALA A 806 16.81 2.89 21.18
N LEU A 807 16.53 4.20 21.15
CA LEU A 807 17.16 5.16 22.07
C LEU A 807 16.71 4.97 23.52
N ILE A 808 15.47 4.53 23.77
CA ILE A 808 15.04 4.16 25.13
C ILE A 808 15.88 3.01 25.63
N GLU A 809 16.02 1.95 24.84
CA GLU A 809 16.79 0.77 25.24
C GLU A 809 18.26 1.12 25.50
N ASP A 810 18.85 2.00 24.69
CA ASP A 810 20.21 2.50 24.91
C ASP A 810 20.35 3.36 26.17
N TRP A 811 19.34 4.18 26.51
CA TRP A 811 19.28 4.91 27.78
C TRP A 811 19.12 3.97 28.98
N GLU A 812 18.21 2.99 28.89
CA GLU A 812 18.00 1.96 29.92
C GLU A 812 19.28 1.17 30.18
N ARG A 813 19.97 0.74 29.12
CA ARG A 813 21.26 0.05 29.19
C ARG A 813 22.32 0.90 29.89
N ARG A 814 22.48 2.18 29.52
CA ARG A 814 23.48 3.10 30.10
C ARG A 814 23.21 3.40 31.58
N LEU A 815 21.95 3.65 31.93
CA LEU A 815 21.56 3.93 33.31
C LEU A 815 21.73 2.69 34.20
N THR A 816 21.33 1.52 33.69
CA THR A 816 21.49 0.22 34.39
C THR A 816 22.96 -0.12 34.60
N ALA A 817 23.81 0.03 33.57
CA ALA A 817 25.25 -0.22 33.67
C ALA A 817 25.92 0.65 34.75
N LYS A 818 25.42 1.87 34.96
CA LYS A 818 25.88 2.81 35.99
C LYS A 818 25.12 2.73 37.31
N LYS A 819 24.20 1.77 37.45
CA LYS A 819 23.34 1.55 38.62
C LYS A 819 22.54 2.80 39.02
N ILE A 820 22.11 3.59 38.04
CA ILE A 820 21.30 4.78 38.25
C ILE A 820 19.81 4.37 38.18
N PRO A 821 19.01 4.64 39.23
CA PRO A 821 17.57 4.38 39.19
C PRO A 821 16.88 5.28 38.17
N TYR A 822 15.93 4.71 37.42
CA TYR A 822 15.08 5.43 36.48
C TYR A 822 13.68 4.82 36.46
N GLU A 823 12.70 5.57 35.96
CA GLU A 823 11.36 5.06 35.66
C GLU A 823 11.06 5.26 34.18
N ARG A 824 10.35 4.30 33.57
CA ARG A 824 9.86 4.40 32.19
C ARG A 824 8.36 4.56 32.18
N PHE A 825 7.86 5.56 31.45
CA PHE A 825 6.43 5.70 31.22
C PHE A 825 5.99 4.86 30.02
N LEU A 826 5.04 3.94 30.25
CA LEU A 826 4.55 2.99 29.24
C LEU A 826 3.12 3.31 28.76
N GLY A 827 2.59 4.49 29.07
CA GLY A 827 1.24 4.90 28.67
C GLY A 827 0.16 4.04 29.32
N SER A 828 -0.81 3.55 28.53
CA SER A 828 -1.94 2.75 29.04
C SER A 828 -1.54 1.43 29.69
N ARG A 829 -0.38 0.86 29.33
CA ARG A 829 0.16 -0.37 29.96
C ARG A 829 0.56 -0.14 31.42
N GLN A 830 1.01 1.07 31.75
CA GLN A 830 1.35 1.49 33.10
C GLN A 830 1.07 2.99 33.26
N PRO A 831 -0.17 3.37 33.60
CA PRO A 831 -0.63 4.76 33.58
C PRO A 831 -0.10 5.59 34.76
N THR A 832 0.59 4.96 35.71
CA THR A 832 1.06 5.61 36.94
C THR A 832 2.57 5.51 37.08
N LEU A 833 3.19 6.66 37.38
CA LEU A 833 4.60 6.74 37.80
C LEU A 833 4.68 6.60 39.32
N GLN A 834 5.74 5.97 39.83
CA GLN A 834 5.92 5.67 41.25
C GLN A 834 6.72 6.76 41.97
N GLY A 835 7.56 7.50 41.25
CA GLY A 835 8.36 8.60 41.81
C GLY A 835 9.57 8.16 42.65
N ARG A 836 10.01 6.92 42.50
CA ARG A 836 11.16 6.29 43.14
C ARG A 836 12.49 6.76 42.56
N ALA A 837 12.49 7.23 41.31
CA ALA A 837 13.69 7.71 40.62
C ALA A 837 13.56 9.17 40.15
N ASN A 838 14.69 9.87 40.04
CA ASN A 838 14.73 11.26 39.57
C ASN A 838 14.65 11.37 38.05
N ILE A 839 15.05 10.32 37.33
CA ILE A 839 15.06 10.26 35.87
C ILE A 839 13.84 9.50 35.38
N ILE A 840 13.09 10.11 34.46
CA ILE A 840 11.91 9.52 33.83
C ILE A 840 12.16 9.44 32.32
N LEU A 841 12.06 8.25 31.75
CA LEU A 841 12.18 8.01 30.31
C LEU A 841 10.79 7.94 29.68
N VAL A 842 10.59 8.65 28.57
CA VAL A 842 9.33 8.63 27.82
C VAL A 842 9.59 8.78 26.32
N THR A 843 8.79 8.11 25.48
CA THR A 843 8.83 8.38 24.03
C THR A 843 8.15 9.70 23.71
N SER A 844 8.56 10.33 22.61
CA SER A 844 7.93 11.54 22.08
C SER A 844 6.43 11.35 21.81
N ASP A 845 6.02 10.15 21.35
CA ASP A 845 4.61 9.79 21.11
C ASP A 845 3.76 9.72 22.38
N LEU A 846 4.32 9.22 23.48
CA LEU A 846 3.58 9.04 24.73
C LEU A 846 3.50 10.32 25.55
N GLN A 847 4.54 11.16 25.48
CA GLN A 847 4.59 12.44 26.19
C GLN A 847 3.42 13.36 25.79
N LYS A 848 2.98 13.29 24.53
CA LYS A 848 1.90 14.16 24.02
C LYS A 848 0.49 13.69 24.35
N LYS A 849 0.33 12.53 24.97
CA LYS A 849 -1.00 11.97 25.28
C LYS A 849 -1.48 12.54 26.61
N SER A 850 -2.79 12.77 26.75
CA SER A 850 -3.40 13.23 28.02
C SER A 850 -3.13 12.30 29.22
N SER A 851 -2.83 11.02 28.97
CA SER A 851 -2.39 10.07 29.98
C SER A 851 -1.07 10.49 30.65
N TRP A 852 -0.15 11.11 29.90
CA TRP A 852 1.11 11.62 30.43
C TRP A 852 0.87 12.82 31.35
N ASP A 853 0.06 13.80 30.91
CA ASP A 853 -0.27 14.98 31.71
C ASP A 853 -0.92 14.60 33.04
N THR A 854 -1.81 13.59 32.99
CA THR A 854 -2.44 13.02 34.18
C THR A 854 -1.41 12.36 35.09
N ALA A 855 -0.53 11.52 34.54
CA ALA A 855 0.50 10.81 35.30
C ALA A 855 1.48 11.76 35.99
N ILE A 856 1.95 12.79 35.29
CA ILE A 856 2.85 13.82 35.83
C ILE A 856 2.15 14.68 36.87
N SER A 857 0.91 15.12 36.62
CA SER A 857 0.14 15.90 37.59
C SER A 857 -0.09 15.13 38.89
N VAL A 858 -0.42 13.84 38.80
CA VAL A 858 -0.58 12.96 39.97
C VAL A 858 0.75 12.75 40.69
N LEU A 859 1.83 12.53 39.95
CA LEU A 859 3.17 12.34 40.51
C LEU A 859 3.65 13.57 41.30
N GLN A 860 3.52 14.76 40.72
CA GLN A 860 3.93 16.03 41.35
C GLN A 860 3.10 16.31 42.59
N LYS A 861 1.77 16.11 42.54
CA LYS A 861 0.89 16.26 43.71
C LYS A 861 1.22 15.29 44.83
N ARG A 862 1.52 14.03 44.49
CA ARG A 862 1.80 12.97 45.48
C ARG A 862 3.14 13.14 46.16
N THR A 863 4.17 13.54 45.41
CA THR A 863 5.56 13.56 45.90
C THR A 863 6.03 14.95 46.33
N GLY A 864 5.32 16.01 45.93
CA GLY A 864 5.75 17.40 46.13
C GLY A 864 6.95 17.81 45.28
N ARG A 865 7.49 16.91 44.45
CA ARG A 865 8.62 17.14 43.55
C ARG A 865 8.11 17.56 42.18
N MET A 866 8.73 18.57 41.59
CA MET A 866 8.36 19.13 40.29
C MET A 866 9.27 18.60 39.17
N VAL A 867 8.76 18.62 37.94
CA VAL A 867 9.61 18.45 36.75
C VAL A 867 10.44 19.72 36.58
N ARG A 868 11.75 19.60 36.78
CA ARG A 868 12.68 20.73 36.66
C ARG A 868 13.31 20.83 35.29
N ARG A 869 13.51 19.68 34.63
CA ARG A 869 14.18 19.60 33.33
C ARG A 869 13.42 18.66 32.41
N VAL A 870 13.27 19.06 31.15
CA VAL A 870 12.84 18.19 30.07
C VAL A 870 13.94 18.18 29.02
N VAL A 871 14.38 16.97 28.65
CA VAL A 871 15.55 16.73 27.82
C VAL A 871 15.15 15.94 26.59
N PRO A 872 14.78 16.61 25.49
CA PRO A 872 14.65 15.97 24.19
C PRO A 872 16.04 15.55 23.68
N ASP A 873 16.29 14.25 23.65
CA ASP A 873 17.49 13.69 23.01
C ASP A 873 17.24 13.52 21.51
N GLU A 874 18.31 13.65 20.72
CA GLU A 874 18.23 13.83 19.27
C GLU A 874 17.15 14.84 18.83
N ALA A 875 17.20 16.02 19.44
CA ALA A 875 16.21 17.07 19.22
C ALA A 875 16.13 17.57 17.76
N HIS A 876 17.06 17.18 16.89
CA HIS A 876 17.00 17.50 15.45
C HIS A 876 15.78 16.87 14.75
N TYR A 877 15.30 15.71 15.20
CA TYR A 877 14.10 15.06 14.65
C TYR A 877 12.87 15.97 14.60
N TYR A 878 12.75 16.89 15.56
CA TYR A 878 11.63 17.84 15.64
C TYR A 878 11.62 18.89 14.52
N PHE A 879 12.62 18.91 13.64
CA PHE A 879 12.66 19.83 12.52
C PHE A 879 13.37 19.32 11.26
N THR A 880 14.09 18.20 11.29
CA THR A 880 14.67 17.57 10.09
C THR A 880 13.79 16.46 9.52
N ASP A 881 12.95 15.81 10.34
CA ASP A 881 12.21 14.61 9.93
C ASP A 881 10.77 14.59 10.48
N LEU A 882 10.02 15.64 10.14
CA LEU A 882 8.60 15.75 10.49
C LEU A 882 7.71 14.73 9.77
N GLY A 883 8.23 14.06 8.73
CA GLY A 883 7.53 13.03 7.95
C GLY A 883 7.53 11.65 8.62
N PHE A 884 8.58 11.31 9.37
CA PHE A 884 8.75 10.02 10.04
C PHE A 884 7.66 9.72 11.09
N ARG A 885 7.42 10.66 12.02
CA ARG A 885 6.33 10.58 13.01
C ARG A 885 5.73 11.95 13.28
N ARG A 886 4.87 12.38 12.35
CA ARG A 886 4.28 13.73 12.36
C ARG A 886 3.66 14.09 13.70
N GLU A 887 2.82 13.22 14.27
CA GLU A 887 2.16 13.47 15.57
C GLU A 887 3.15 13.63 16.73
N ALA A 888 4.22 12.84 16.80
CA ALA A 888 5.24 12.94 17.84
C ALA A 888 6.14 14.17 17.71
N PHE A 889 6.32 14.73 16.51
CA PHE A 889 7.30 15.79 16.28
C PHE A 889 6.69 17.18 15.99
N THR A 890 5.40 17.28 15.66
CA THR A 890 4.71 18.59 15.49
C THR A 890 4.45 19.32 16.81
N ASN A 891 4.53 20.64 16.85
CA ASN A 891 4.32 21.45 18.06
C ASN A 891 5.30 21.12 19.22
N PRO A 892 6.63 21.14 19.01
CA PRO A 892 7.62 20.80 20.04
C PRO A 892 7.58 21.70 21.28
N GLU A 893 6.95 22.88 21.21
CA GLU A 893 6.72 23.74 22.38
C GLU A 893 5.89 23.06 23.48
N THR A 894 5.07 22.05 23.15
CA THR A 894 4.24 21.33 24.13
C THR A 894 5.04 20.35 24.99
N LEU A 895 6.31 20.10 24.65
CA LEU A 895 7.18 19.26 25.46
C LEU A 895 7.52 19.90 26.81
N ARG A 896 7.46 21.23 26.90
CA ARG A 896 7.77 21.95 28.14
C ARG A 896 6.66 21.71 29.17
N ILE A 897 7.05 21.20 30.33
CA ILE A 897 6.15 20.95 31.46
C ILE A 897 6.34 22.06 32.49
N GLY A 898 5.33 22.90 32.71
CA GLY A 898 5.40 24.04 33.63
C GLY A 898 6.58 24.98 33.32
N GLU A 899 7.30 25.43 34.35
CA GLU A 899 8.49 26.29 34.24
C GLU A 899 9.80 25.50 34.11
N SER A 900 9.76 24.27 33.59
CA SER A 900 10.96 23.44 33.42
C SER A 900 11.94 24.02 32.39
N GLN A 901 13.23 23.76 32.60
CA GLN A 901 14.31 24.06 31.65
C GLN A 901 14.28 23.04 30.52
N LEU A 902 14.30 23.51 29.26
CA LEU A 902 14.49 22.66 28.10
C LEU A 902 15.98 22.48 27.81
N VAL A 903 16.40 21.22 27.66
CA VAL A 903 17.79 20.85 27.33
C VAL A 903 17.77 20.04 26.04
N LEU A 904 18.04 20.70 24.91
CA LEU A 904 18.06 20.05 23.60
C LEU A 904 19.43 19.40 23.37
N MET A 905 19.48 18.08 23.22
CA MET A 905 20.72 17.36 22.92
C MET A 905 20.69 16.83 21.50
N SER A 906 21.80 16.98 20.77
CA SER A 906 21.99 16.28 19.51
C SER A 906 23.46 16.17 19.10
N ALA A 907 23.76 15.25 18.18
CA ALA A 907 25.06 15.10 17.55
C ALA A 907 25.46 16.34 16.73
N SER A 908 24.53 16.85 15.91
CA SER A 908 24.78 17.96 14.99
C SER A 908 23.57 18.90 14.94
N PHE A 909 23.85 20.20 15.04
CA PHE A 909 22.88 21.25 14.75
C PHE A 909 23.51 22.17 13.72
N HIS A 910 22.90 22.30 12.53
CA HIS A 910 23.34 23.32 11.59
C HIS A 910 23.13 24.71 12.21
N PRO A 911 24.08 25.67 12.09
CA PRO A 911 23.94 27.00 12.70
C PRO A 911 22.64 27.71 12.32
N ALA A 912 22.13 27.50 11.10
CA ALA A 912 20.84 28.04 10.64
C ALA A 912 19.62 27.45 11.40
N ALA A 913 19.72 26.22 11.91
CA ALA A 913 18.66 25.57 12.67
C ALA A 913 18.49 26.16 14.08
N ARG A 914 19.46 26.96 14.58
CA ARG A 914 19.40 27.60 15.90
C ARG A 914 18.18 28.49 16.07
N ASN A 915 17.95 29.40 15.12
CA ASN A 915 16.82 30.34 15.18
C ASN A 915 15.48 29.60 15.01
N PHE A 916 15.49 28.55 14.19
CA PHE A 916 14.33 27.70 13.99
C PHE A 916 13.96 26.94 15.26
N ALA A 917 14.92 26.25 15.90
CA ALA A 917 14.72 25.53 17.14
C ALA A 917 14.30 26.48 18.27
N LYS A 918 14.94 27.66 18.39
CA LYS A 918 14.56 28.69 19.37
C LYS A 918 13.10 29.12 19.21
N LYS A 919 12.63 29.34 17.97
CA LYS A 919 11.24 29.72 17.69
C LYS A 919 10.26 28.58 17.96
N LYS A 920 10.56 27.37 17.47
CA LYS A 920 9.68 26.20 17.56
C LYS A 920 9.51 25.69 18.99
N PHE A 921 10.59 25.53 19.74
CA PHE A 921 10.53 25.08 21.14
C PHE A 921 10.22 26.20 22.13
N LYS A 922 10.04 27.45 21.66
CA LYS A 922 9.89 28.66 22.50
C LYS A 922 10.98 28.73 23.58
N LEU A 923 12.25 28.66 23.16
CA LEU A 923 13.39 28.68 24.07
C LEU A 923 13.66 30.09 24.60
N THR A 924 13.91 30.18 25.90
CA THR A 924 14.15 31.41 26.66
C THR A 924 15.56 31.39 27.28
N ASN A 925 16.24 32.54 27.25
CA ASN A 925 17.60 32.71 27.78
C ASN A 925 18.60 31.61 27.31
N LEU A 926 18.54 31.25 26.02
CA LEU A 926 19.21 30.10 25.43
C LEU A 926 20.75 30.18 25.51
N GLN A 927 21.37 29.20 26.17
CA GLN A 927 22.80 28.92 26.12
C GLN A 927 23.08 27.80 25.10
N MET A 928 24.02 28.04 24.19
CA MET A 928 24.38 27.08 23.15
C MET A 928 25.82 26.60 23.37
N ILE A 929 26.00 25.29 23.36
CA ILE A 929 27.30 24.64 23.62
C ILE A 929 27.57 23.72 22.44
N THR A 930 28.62 24.02 21.69
CA THR A 930 28.99 23.33 20.46
C THR A 930 30.38 22.71 20.61
N GLY A 931 30.49 21.39 20.47
CA GLY A 931 31.77 20.68 20.43
C GLY A 931 32.33 20.57 19.02
N SER A 932 33.65 20.38 18.93
CA SER A 932 34.30 20.10 17.65
C SER A 932 33.75 18.81 17.03
N SER A 933 33.53 18.81 15.73
CA SER A 933 33.26 17.60 14.95
C SER A 933 34.54 16.85 14.55
N ASP A 934 35.71 17.44 14.85
CA ASP A 934 37.00 16.82 14.61
C ASP A 934 37.19 15.56 15.47
N ARG A 935 37.70 14.51 14.84
CA ARG A 935 37.91 13.18 15.44
C ARG A 935 39.33 12.76 15.08
N PRO A 936 40.35 13.20 15.83
CA PRO A 936 41.76 13.01 15.46
C PRO A 936 42.17 11.52 15.42
N GLU A 937 41.40 10.62 16.01
CA GLU A 937 41.57 9.17 15.87
C GLU A 937 41.13 8.61 14.52
N LEU A 938 40.37 9.37 13.72
CA LEU A 938 39.91 8.96 12.40
C LEU A 938 40.93 9.42 11.35
N ASN A 939 41.63 8.46 10.75
CA ASN A 939 42.43 8.73 9.57
C ASN A 939 41.53 8.67 8.32
N LEU A 940 41.20 9.83 7.77
CA LEU A 940 40.38 9.95 6.56
C LEU A 940 41.26 9.65 5.33
N VAL A 941 41.12 8.45 4.76
CA VAL A 941 41.80 8.06 3.52
C VAL A 941 40.84 8.32 2.36
N ILE A 942 41.25 9.21 1.44
CA ILE A 942 40.50 9.58 0.22
C ILE A 942 40.87 8.65 -0.92
#